data_AF-A0A2E3RSG1-F1
#
_entry.id   AF-A0A2E3RSG1-F1
#
_cell.length_a   1.000
_cell.length_b   1.000
_cell.length_c   1.000
_cell.angle_alpha   90.00
_cell.angle_beta   90.00
_cell.angle_gamma   90.00
#
_symmetry.space_group_name_H-M   'P 1'
#
loop_
_entity.id
_entity.type
_entity.pdbx_description
1 polymer ?
#
loop_
_entity_poly.entity_id
_entity_poly.type
_entity_poly.pdbx_seq_one_letter_code
_entity_poly.pdbx_strand_id
1 'polypeptide(L)'
;MKSPFWMLLAACTFAMACTSGAFAQCGDPNAGDCFEANGTPFCNDVDCCETVCAQDPFCCDNEWDAFCVNAANAFCNGGPPCDATCPPDSAEESEPCGEANTNGCGAGEPLAFDQTVCGTLYASIDLQNDDAFSVDVAEAGVITFTVHSELPCVTSITDAACTVALAEGAGECPSVVSVQVNPGSYQCRVALNLFSVDDCANDANKYYAVATFEPGGGGGSNCFEVHPEPGCDDPACETAVCEFNPLCCKVEWDADCVASALDLCGGGGGGCPGEGDCCVANGSPACDDAECCETICAADAFCCETEWDQLCADAAAVSCENCSAGPCELPLCQVEEGEPCGEALNDGCNAPDDLVTNIAVGDSVCGNFWADLDAKGLGSRDTDWYEFTIDTRSIVRWEVYAEAPTAAFILSTECDPVVLATGLGSCPNKAEACLDAGTYRCFAALGVFEGFPCGGESNGYTAELNADPVEECPQAPGQCDPANISLTQNLSQDLGSAGIACGADGLTTENFYCRSFDLSVGETAGINFEIECIQFGISNSGSPLECQVNIYVDLDGGAPTAPGIDLELKESVPFQLLTVDNEFGSVNFDPPLCFDQDVILVVEFALPPSVDGFATFDGNADGADAPTYIRSDSCGLPEYSDLADIGFPDIHWVMSVNGNECGGGGGDVCPADINGDLIVDGLDLGILLGNWDCTGTDCIADIDGNPVVDGADLGSLLGSWGACQDG
;
A
#
# COMPACT_ATOMS: atom_id res chain seq x y z
N MET A 1 -10.24 -45.39 -80.09
CA MET A 1 -9.40 -44.34 -80.70
C MET A 1 -9.59 -43.04 -79.89
N LYS A 2 -8.51 -42.57 -79.25
CA LYS A 2 -8.18 -41.22 -78.71
C LYS A 2 -9.28 -40.25 -78.15
N SER A 3 -9.37 -40.16 -76.80
CA SER A 3 -9.29 -38.99 -75.83
C SER A 3 -9.86 -37.57 -76.15
N PRO A 4 -10.20 -36.68 -75.17
CA PRO A 4 -10.56 -36.84 -73.73
C PRO A 4 -11.88 -36.14 -73.28
N PHE A 5 -12.39 -36.48 -72.08
CA PHE A 5 -13.49 -35.81 -71.34
C PHE A 5 -12.96 -35.39 -69.95
N TRP A 6 -13.25 -34.15 -69.53
CA TRP A 6 -12.63 -33.45 -68.39
C TRP A 6 -13.25 -33.79 -67.02
N MET A 7 -12.41 -33.73 -65.97
CA MET A 7 -12.67 -34.03 -64.56
C MET A 7 -13.33 -32.87 -63.79
N LEU A 8 -14.18 -33.23 -62.82
CA LEU A 8 -14.81 -32.40 -61.79
C LEU A 8 -13.80 -31.83 -60.78
N LEU A 9 -13.98 -30.56 -60.38
CA LEU A 9 -13.71 -30.08 -59.02
C LEU A 9 -14.88 -29.17 -58.60
N ALA A 10 -15.51 -29.48 -57.48
CA ALA A 10 -16.65 -28.76 -56.91
C ALA A 10 -16.15 -27.74 -55.88
N ALA A 11 -16.43 -26.46 -56.11
CA ALA A 11 -16.48 -25.43 -55.08
C ALA A 11 -17.90 -24.86 -55.10
N CYS A 12 -18.66 -25.11 -54.04
CA CYS A 12 -20.05 -24.71 -53.91
C CYS A 12 -20.11 -23.27 -53.41
N THR A 13 -20.66 -22.40 -54.25
CA THR A 13 -21.06 -21.02 -53.94
C THR A 13 -22.17 -20.99 -52.90
N PHE A 14 -21.97 -20.29 -51.79
CA PHE A 14 -23.03 -19.69 -50.98
C PHE A 14 -22.81 -18.17 -51.01
N ALA A 15 -23.64 -17.48 -51.79
CA ALA A 15 -23.81 -16.03 -51.67
C ALA A 15 -24.74 -15.80 -50.48
N MET A 16 -24.17 -15.42 -49.34
CA MET A 16 -24.91 -14.88 -48.21
C MET A 16 -24.76 -13.36 -48.27
N ALA A 17 -25.90 -12.67 -48.21
CA ALA A 17 -25.96 -11.22 -48.23
C ALA A 17 -25.20 -10.65 -47.01
N CYS A 18 -24.11 -9.92 -47.25
CA CYS A 18 -23.62 -8.96 -46.27
C CYS A 18 -24.63 -7.81 -46.20
N THR A 19 -25.50 -7.84 -45.19
CA THR A 19 -26.04 -6.61 -44.62
C THR A 19 -24.86 -5.88 -43.99
N SER A 20 -24.55 -4.70 -44.52
CA SER A 20 -23.57 -3.76 -43.98
C SER A 20 -23.97 -3.34 -42.56
N GLY A 21 -23.39 -3.99 -41.55
CA GLY A 21 -23.13 -3.33 -40.28
C GLY A 21 -21.87 -2.51 -40.49
N ALA A 22 -22.00 -1.19 -40.60
CA ALA A 22 -20.84 -0.32 -40.44
C ALA A 22 -20.38 -0.51 -38.99
N PHE A 23 -19.13 -0.93 -38.78
CA PHE A 23 -18.52 -0.75 -37.47
C PHE A 23 -18.41 0.76 -37.29
N ALA A 24 -19.04 1.30 -36.25
CA ALA A 24 -18.88 2.70 -35.88
C ALA A 24 -17.38 3.00 -35.72
N GLN A 25 -16.97 4.22 -36.04
CA GLN A 25 -15.61 4.71 -35.91
C GLN A 25 -15.69 6.12 -35.30
N CYS A 26 -14.58 6.63 -34.79
CA CYS A 26 -14.50 8.02 -34.36
C CYS A 26 -15.03 8.98 -35.43
N GLY A 27 -15.93 9.86 -35.02
CA GLY A 27 -16.59 10.82 -35.90
C GLY A 27 -17.83 10.28 -36.64
N ASP A 28 -18.30 9.05 -36.38
CA ASP A 28 -19.58 8.59 -36.92
C ASP A 28 -20.73 9.40 -36.28
N PRO A 29 -21.55 10.12 -37.07
CA PRO A 29 -22.66 10.91 -36.54
C PRO A 29 -23.69 10.11 -35.74
N ASN A 30 -23.70 8.78 -35.88
CA ASN A 30 -24.59 7.89 -35.14
C ASN A 30 -23.97 7.30 -33.86
N ALA A 31 -22.70 7.59 -33.56
CA ALA A 31 -22.02 7.13 -32.35
C ALA A 31 -22.44 7.91 -31.08
N GLY A 32 -23.14 9.05 -31.22
CA GLY A 32 -23.59 9.87 -30.10
C GLY A 32 -22.65 11.04 -29.79
N ASP A 33 -23.08 11.95 -28.92
CA ASP A 33 -22.29 13.13 -28.54
C ASP A 33 -21.04 12.72 -27.74
N CYS A 34 -19.91 13.40 -27.93
CA CYS A 34 -18.69 13.15 -27.17
C CYS A 34 -18.80 13.57 -25.71
N PHE A 35 -19.68 14.51 -25.41
CA PHE A 35 -19.88 15.07 -24.07
C PHE A 35 -21.12 14.49 -23.36
N GLU A 36 -21.72 13.43 -23.91
CA GLU A 36 -22.78 12.67 -23.25
C GLU A 36 -22.47 11.16 -23.31
N ALA A 37 -22.71 10.47 -22.19
CA ALA A 37 -22.53 9.02 -22.14
C ALA A 37 -23.58 8.36 -23.03
N ASN A 38 -23.14 7.58 -24.01
CA ASN A 38 -24.01 7.03 -25.04
C ASN A 38 -24.05 5.49 -25.03
N GLY A 39 -23.18 4.84 -24.24
CA GLY A 39 -23.16 3.39 -24.04
C GLY A 39 -22.79 2.60 -25.30
N THR A 40 -22.20 3.26 -26.30
CA THR A 40 -21.64 2.63 -27.49
C THR A 40 -20.19 3.07 -27.66
N PRO A 41 -19.31 2.27 -28.29
CA PRO A 41 -17.97 2.75 -28.59
C PRO A 41 -17.99 3.98 -29.49
N PHE A 42 -17.01 4.87 -29.31
CA PHE A 42 -16.81 6.11 -30.08
C PHE A 42 -17.82 7.23 -29.80
N CYS A 43 -17.52 8.42 -30.32
CA CYS A 43 -18.44 9.56 -30.37
C CYS A 43 -18.39 10.28 -31.73
N ASN A 44 -19.28 11.25 -31.92
CA ASN A 44 -19.59 11.90 -33.20
C ASN A 44 -18.58 12.96 -33.66
N ASP A 45 -17.64 13.38 -32.81
CA ASP A 45 -16.53 14.26 -33.19
C ASP A 45 -15.25 13.45 -33.36
N VAL A 46 -14.65 13.51 -34.55
CA VAL A 46 -13.48 12.68 -34.89
C VAL A 46 -12.24 13.08 -34.11
N ASP A 47 -12.00 14.37 -33.92
CA ASP A 47 -10.79 14.88 -33.28
C ASP A 47 -10.87 14.65 -31.76
N CYS A 48 -12.05 14.86 -31.18
CA CYS A 48 -12.29 14.56 -29.77
C CYS A 48 -12.24 13.05 -29.49
N CYS A 49 -12.94 12.27 -30.32
CA CYS A 49 -12.97 10.82 -30.18
C CYS A 49 -11.56 10.22 -30.25
N GLU A 50 -10.76 10.58 -31.26
CA GLU A 50 -9.39 10.07 -31.39
C GLU A 50 -8.49 10.50 -30.22
N THR A 51 -8.73 11.69 -29.64
CA THR A 51 -8.01 12.17 -28.46
C THR A 51 -8.35 11.35 -27.21
N VAL A 52 -9.63 11.10 -26.95
CA VAL A 52 -10.07 10.30 -25.80
C VAL A 52 -9.66 8.83 -25.96
N CYS A 53 -9.83 8.23 -27.15
CA CYS A 53 -9.38 6.86 -27.44
C CYS A 53 -7.88 6.64 -27.18
N ALA A 54 -7.07 7.69 -27.40
CA ALA A 54 -5.63 7.61 -27.18
C ALA A 54 -5.25 7.62 -25.69
N GLN A 55 -6.12 8.17 -24.84
CA GLN A 55 -5.96 8.15 -23.38
C GLN A 55 -6.51 6.86 -22.79
N ASP A 56 -7.71 6.46 -23.22
CA ASP A 56 -8.36 5.24 -22.76
C ASP A 56 -8.94 4.44 -23.94
N PRO A 57 -8.30 3.32 -24.33
CA PRO A 57 -8.82 2.42 -25.36
C PRO A 57 -10.21 1.86 -25.03
N PHE A 58 -10.63 1.81 -23.76
CA PHE A 58 -11.94 1.33 -23.35
C PHE A 58 -13.09 2.10 -24.02
N CYS A 59 -12.94 3.42 -24.17
CA CYS A 59 -13.93 4.29 -24.81
C CYS A 59 -14.25 3.92 -26.27
N CYS A 60 -13.34 3.16 -26.90
CA CYS A 60 -13.34 2.89 -28.33
C CYS A 60 -13.39 1.40 -28.66
N ASP A 61 -13.09 0.55 -27.67
CA ASP A 61 -13.23 -0.90 -27.75
C ASP A 61 -14.53 -1.41 -27.11
N ASN A 62 -15.06 -0.72 -26.09
CA ASN A 62 -16.18 -1.21 -25.26
C ASN A 62 -17.40 -0.27 -25.27
N GLU A 63 -17.28 0.91 -24.66
CA GLU A 63 -18.39 1.87 -24.59
C GLU A 63 -17.95 3.28 -24.19
N TRP A 64 -18.72 4.28 -24.62
CA TRP A 64 -18.55 5.68 -24.24
C TRP A 64 -19.40 5.99 -22.99
N ASP A 65 -18.74 5.96 -21.84
CA ASP A 65 -19.34 6.12 -20.50
C ASP A 65 -19.02 7.50 -19.86
N ALA A 66 -19.30 7.65 -18.56
CA ALA A 66 -19.06 8.89 -17.82
C ALA A 66 -17.57 9.27 -17.74
N PHE A 67 -16.65 8.29 -17.72
CA PHE A 67 -15.22 8.56 -17.70
C PHE A 67 -14.75 9.07 -19.07
N CYS A 68 -15.27 8.50 -20.17
CA CYS A 68 -15.03 9.00 -21.53
C CYS A 68 -15.53 10.44 -21.71
N VAL A 69 -16.68 10.78 -21.12
CA VAL A 69 -17.23 12.15 -21.13
C VAL A 69 -16.38 13.10 -20.31
N ASN A 70 -15.88 12.69 -19.14
CA ASN A 70 -14.98 13.52 -18.33
C ASN A 70 -13.65 13.79 -19.07
N ALA A 71 -13.08 12.78 -19.73
CA ALA A 71 -11.93 12.95 -20.60
C ALA A 71 -12.25 13.87 -21.80
N ALA A 72 -13.42 13.73 -22.42
CA ALA A 72 -13.85 14.61 -23.50
C ALA A 72 -13.95 16.07 -23.03
N ASN A 73 -14.59 16.32 -21.88
CA ASN A 73 -14.68 17.65 -21.26
C ASN A 73 -13.32 18.27 -20.96
N ALA A 74 -12.34 17.45 -20.55
CA ALA A 74 -11.01 17.91 -20.20
C ALA A 74 -10.11 18.18 -21.42
N PHE A 75 -10.24 17.40 -22.50
CA PHE A 75 -9.28 17.37 -23.59
C PHE A 75 -9.82 17.85 -24.95
N CYS A 76 -11.14 17.97 -25.09
CA CYS A 76 -11.79 18.41 -26.32
C CYS A 76 -12.37 19.82 -26.15
N ASN A 77 -11.80 20.80 -26.87
CA ASN A 77 -12.31 22.18 -26.92
C ASN A 77 -13.65 22.27 -27.67
N GLY A 78 -14.74 21.79 -27.08
CA GLY A 78 -16.02 21.59 -27.75
C GLY A 78 -17.27 21.91 -26.93
N GLY A 79 -17.19 22.80 -25.93
CA GLY A 79 -18.40 23.47 -25.44
C GLY A 79 -19.13 24.15 -26.62
N PRO A 80 -20.48 24.26 -26.61
CA PRO A 80 -21.24 24.90 -27.69
C PRO A 80 -20.69 26.31 -27.99
N PRO A 81 -20.79 26.80 -29.24
CA PRO A 81 -20.27 28.10 -29.61
C PRO A 81 -20.80 29.16 -28.66
N CYS A 82 -19.89 29.98 -28.12
CA CYS A 82 -20.21 30.98 -27.12
C CYS A 82 -21.38 31.84 -27.59
N ASP A 83 -22.47 31.80 -26.83
CA ASP A 83 -23.55 32.76 -26.96
C ASP A 83 -23.41 33.77 -25.84
N ALA A 84 -22.65 34.86 -26.09
CA ALA A 84 -22.62 36.02 -25.20
C ALA A 84 -23.81 36.97 -25.45
N THR A 85 -24.84 36.53 -26.20
CA THR A 85 -26.05 37.33 -26.39
C THR A 85 -26.80 37.44 -25.08
N CYS A 86 -27.05 38.68 -24.68
CA CYS A 86 -27.87 39.00 -23.52
C CYS A 86 -29.22 38.26 -23.52
N PRO A 87 -29.51 37.48 -22.48
CA PRO A 87 -30.81 36.85 -22.31
C PRO A 87 -31.94 37.89 -22.27
N PRO A 88 -33.15 37.55 -22.76
CA PRO A 88 -34.32 38.41 -22.61
C PRO A 88 -34.58 38.76 -21.14
N ASP A 89 -35.03 39.99 -20.87
CA ASP A 89 -35.32 40.52 -19.52
C ASP A 89 -34.09 40.76 -18.61
N SER A 90 -32.87 40.69 -19.16
CA SER A 90 -31.64 41.09 -18.45
C SER A 90 -31.64 42.57 -18.10
N ALA A 91 -31.04 42.92 -16.97
CA ALA A 91 -30.72 44.30 -16.65
C ALA A 91 -29.52 44.76 -17.48
N GLU A 92 -29.59 45.96 -18.04
CA GLU A 92 -28.41 46.61 -18.61
C GLU A 92 -27.63 47.27 -17.48
N GLU A 93 -26.32 47.13 -17.50
CA GLU A 93 -25.45 47.85 -16.58
C GLU A 93 -25.71 49.37 -16.69
N SER A 94 -25.59 50.08 -15.57
CA SER A 94 -25.86 51.52 -15.53
C SER A 94 -24.80 52.35 -16.28
N GLU A 95 -23.72 51.70 -16.68
CA GLU A 95 -22.53 52.25 -17.32
C GLU A 95 -22.57 52.14 -18.86
N PRO A 96 -22.46 53.25 -19.59
CA PRO A 96 -22.17 53.19 -21.03
C PRO A 96 -20.73 52.72 -21.27
N CYS A 97 -20.52 51.86 -22.27
CA CYS A 97 -19.18 51.46 -22.70
C CYS A 97 -18.22 52.67 -22.86
N GLY A 98 -17.04 52.57 -22.23
CA GLY A 98 -15.98 53.58 -22.28
C GLY A 98 -16.08 54.67 -21.21
N GLU A 99 -17.04 54.58 -20.28
CA GLU A 99 -17.04 55.36 -19.05
C GLU A 99 -16.28 54.60 -17.93
N ALA A 100 -16.21 55.16 -16.71
CA ALA A 100 -15.63 54.46 -15.55
C ALA A 100 -16.46 54.65 -14.26
N ASN A 101 -17.78 54.66 -14.39
CA ASN A 101 -18.74 55.05 -13.36
C ASN A 101 -19.04 53.93 -12.37
N THR A 102 -18.86 52.66 -12.75
CA THR A 102 -18.97 51.47 -11.89
C THR A 102 -17.62 50.80 -11.62
N ASN A 103 -16.53 51.42 -12.09
CA ASN A 103 -15.19 50.84 -11.98
C ASN A 103 -14.68 50.85 -10.54
N GLY A 104 -14.43 49.64 -10.04
CA GLY A 104 -13.78 49.43 -8.76
C GLY A 104 -14.65 49.66 -7.53
N CYS A 105 -14.00 49.56 -6.38
CA CYS A 105 -14.58 48.90 -5.20
C CYS A 105 -15.34 49.81 -4.23
N GLY A 106 -16.02 50.79 -4.81
CA GLY A 106 -16.96 51.66 -4.11
C GLY A 106 -18.02 52.26 -5.04
N ALA A 107 -18.03 51.83 -6.31
CA ALA A 107 -18.95 52.27 -7.33
C ALA A 107 -19.82 51.13 -7.88
N GLY A 108 -19.69 49.93 -7.30
CA GLY A 108 -20.39 48.74 -7.79
C GLY A 108 -21.90 48.88 -7.71
N GLU A 109 -22.58 48.46 -8.77
CA GLU A 109 -24.04 48.54 -8.82
C GLU A 109 -24.68 47.35 -8.11
N PRO A 110 -25.83 47.53 -7.42
CA PRO A 110 -26.48 46.42 -6.74
C PRO A 110 -26.98 45.36 -7.72
N LEU A 111 -26.52 44.12 -7.56
CA LEU A 111 -26.98 42.96 -8.31
C LEU A 111 -27.74 42.03 -7.37
N ALA A 112 -29.00 41.72 -7.68
CA ALA A 112 -29.72 40.69 -6.94
C ALA A 112 -29.25 39.30 -7.38
N PHE A 113 -29.25 38.32 -6.47
CA PHE A 113 -28.97 36.94 -6.85
C PHE A 113 -29.97 36.44 -7.89
N ASP A 114 -29.48 35.60 -8.81
CA ASP A 114 -30.18 35.06 -9.98
C ASP A 114 -30.62 36.11 -11.02
N GLN A 115 -30.29 37.39 -10.80
CA GLN A 115 -30.49 38.43 -11.80
C GLN A 115 -29.37 38.38 -12.83
N THR A 116 -29.73 38.36 -14.11
CA THR A 116 -28.77 38.54 -15.21
C THR A 116 -28.54 40.03 -15.45
N VAL A 117 -27.25 40.40 -15.50
CA VAL A 117 -26.80 41.73 -15.90
C VAL A 117 -25.97 41.64 -17.17
N CYS A 118 -26.17 42.61 -18.05
CA CYS A 118 -25.54 42.72 -19.34
C CYS A 118 -24.65 43.95 -19.40
N GLY A 119 -23.45 43.78 -19.95
CA GLY A 119 -22.50 44.86 -20.05
C GLY A 119 -21.56 44.75 -21.23
N THR A 120 -20.67 45.74 -21.33
CA THR A 120 -19.67 45.83 -22.39
C THR A 120 -18.29 46.05 -21.80
N LEU A 121 -17.43 45.06 -21.99
CA LEU A 121 -16.04 45.12 -21.60
C LEU A 121 -15.24 46.10 -22.47
N TYR A 122 -14.46 46.99 -21.85
CA TYR A 122 -13.64 47.98 -22.54
C TYR A 122 -12.25 48.09 -21.89
N ALA A 123 -11.18 48.15 -22.69
CA ALA A 123 -9.84 48.38 -22.16
C ALA A 123 -9.01 49.21 -23.14
N SER A 124 -8.45 50.31 -22.65
CA SER A 124 -7.51 51.18 -23.34
C SER A 124 -6.24 51.35 -22.52
N ILE A 125 -5.21 51.95 -23.11
CA ILE A 125 -3.94 52.21 -22.42
C ILE A 125 -4.08 53.10 -21.16
N ASP A 126 -5.16 53.90 -21.08
CA ASP A 126 -5.40 54.86 -20.01
C ASP A 126 -6.56 54.47 -19.08
N LEU A 127 -7.36 53.46 -19.43
CA LEU A 127 -8.57 53.02 -18.69
C LEU A 127 -8.82 51.52 -18.92
N GLN A 128 -8.91 50.73 -17.85
CA GLN A 128 -9.44 49.37 -17.89
C GLN A 128 -10.85 49.40 -17.29
N ASN A 129 -11.84 48.90 -18.04
CA ASN A 129 -13.17 48.71 -17.52
C ASN A 129 -13.19 47.48 -16.61
N ASP A 130 -13.67 47.70 -15.39
CA ASP A 130 -13.64 46.73 -14.30
C ASP A 130 -14.98 46.84 -13.60
N ASP A 131 -15.97 46.21 -14.21
CA ASP A 131 -17.36 46.31 -13.81
C ASP A 131 -17.53 45.59 -12.49
N ALA A 132 -17.99 46.31 -11.47
CA ALA A 132 -18.19 45.79 -10.13
C ALA A 132 -19.68 45.72 -9.79
N PHE A 133 -20.09 44.59 -9.22
CA PHE A 133 -21.45 44.32 -8.80
C PHE A 133 -21.48 44.03 -7.30
N SER A 134 -22.26 44.80 -6.56
CA SER A 134 -22.44 44.61 -5.11
C SER A 134 -23.54 43.60 -4.85
N VAL A 135 -23.21 42.55 -4.10
CA VAL A 135 -24.17 41.54 -3.62
C VAL A 135 -24.20 41.52 -2.10
N ASP A 136 -25.41 41.43 -1.53
CA ASP A 136 -25.62 41.37 -0.08
C ASP A 136 -26.05 39.97 0.34
N VAL A 137 -25.24 39.34 1.19
CA VAL A 137 -25.44 37.99 1.69
C VAL A 137 -26.03 38.05 3.10
N ALA A 138 -27.21 37.47 3.28
CA ALA A 138 -27.95 37.52 4.53
C ALA A 138 -27.55 36.43 5.55
N GLU A 139 -27.04 35.30 5.06
CA GLU A 139 -26.65 34.11 5.82
C GLU A 139 -25.38 33.50 5.22
N ALA A 140 -24.63 32.67 5.95
CA ALA A 140 -23.43 32.06 5.36
C ALA A 140 -23.82 31.18 4.16
N GLY A 141 -22.99 31.12 3.13
CA GLY A 141 -23.27 30.35 1.92
C GLY A 141 -22.22 30.53 0.84
N VAL A 142 -22.48 29.99 -0.34
CA VAL A 142 -21.58 30.05 -1.48
C VAL A 142 -22.11 31.06 -2.48
N ILE A 143 -21.29 32.05 -2.83
CA ILE A 143 -21.53 32.88 -4.01
C ILE A 143 -20.85 32.21 -5.19
N THR A 144 -21.58 32.01 -6.28
CA THR A 144 -21.02 31.64 -7.58
C THR A 144 -21.25 32.79 -8.55
N PHE A 145 -20.18 33.30 -9.14
CA PHE A 145 -20.22 34.36 -10.15
C PHE A 145 -19.79 33.82 -11.50
N THR A 146 -20.71 33.87 -12.45
CA THR A 146 -20.56 33.29 -13.79
C THR A 146 -20.63 34.39 -14.82
N VAL A 147 -19.62 34.50 -15.68
CA VAL A 147 -19.53 35.48 -16.76
C VAL A 147 -19.37 34.79 -18.10
N HIS A 148 -20.20 35.16 -19.06
CA HIS A 148 -20.09 34.72 -20.45
C HIS A 148 -19.62 35.89 -21.31
N SER A 149 -18.42 35.77 -21.88
CA SER A 149 -17.86 36.76 -22.81
C SER A 149 -17.02 36.06 -23.88
N GLU A 150 -17.20 36.46 -25.14
CA GLU A 150 -16.42 35.96 -26.29
C GLU A 150 -14.94 36.41 -26.26
N LEU A 151 -14.58 37.29 -25.32
CA LEU A 151 -13.19 37.68 -25.07
C LEU A 151 -12.72 37.14 -23.71
N PRO A 152 -11.43 36.81 -23.57
CA PRO A 152 -10.85 36.43 -22.30
C PRO A 152 -11.05 37.52 -21.24
N CYS A 153 -11.70 37.15 -20.15
CA CYS A 153 -11.98 38.03 -19.01
C CYS A 153 -11.35 37.47 -17.74
N VAL A 154 -11.13 38.33 -16.77
CA VAL A 154 -10.81 38.01 -15.38
C VAL A 154 -12.08 38.20 -14.58
N THR A 155 -12.48 37.19 -13.84
CA THR A 155 -13.62 37.21 -12.93
C THR A 155 -13.14 37.05 -11.50
N SER A 156 -13.66 37.87 -10.58
CA SER A 156 -13.28 37.76 -9.16
C SER A 156 -14.43 38.05 -8.22
N ILE A 157 -14.36 37.44 -7.03
CA ILE A 157 -15.19 37.77 -5.87
C ILE A 157 -14.25 38.32 -4.80
N THR A 158 -14.60 39.47 -4.25
CA THR A 158 -13.76 40.18 -3.28
C THR A 158 -14.59 40.63 -2.07
N ASP A 159 -13.93 41.02 -0.99
CA ASP A 159 -14.60 41.66 0.15
C ASP A 159 -15.26 43.00 -0.25
N ALA A 160 -16.14 43.55 0.59
CA ALA A 160 -16.85 44.80 0.29
C ALA A 160 -15.96 45.98 -0.14
N ALA A 161 -14.68 45.98 0.27
CA ALA A 161 -13.69 47.02 -0.05
C ALA A 161 -12.76 46.66 -1.22
N CYS A 162 -12.91 45.46 -1.80
CA CYS A 162 -11.94 44.77 -2.68
C CYS A 162 -10.48 44.92 -2.28
N THR A 163 -10.22 44.85 -0.99
CA THR A 163 -8.85 44.76 -0.48
C THR A 163 -8.34 43.33 -0.50
N VAL A 164 -9.26 42.35 -0.51
CA VAL A 164 -8.96 40.92 -0.49
C VAL A 164 -9.76 40.25 -1.60
N ALA A 165 -9.06 39.61 -2.54
CA ALA A 165 -9.67 38.68 -3.46
C ALA A 165 -9.94 37.35 -2.74
N LEU A 166 -11.20 36.96 -2.73
CA LEU A 166 -11.68 35.73 -2.09
C LEU A 166 -11.72 34.57 -3.09
N ALA A 167 -11.99 34.87 -4.37
CA ALA A 167 -11.79 33.97 -5.50
C ALA A 167 -11.44 34.78 -6.75
N GLU A 168 -10.55 34.24 -7.58
CA GLU A 168 -10.18 34.80 -8.89
C GLU A 168 -10.10 33.68 -9.93
N GLY A 169 -10.49 34.01 -11.16
CA GLY A 169 -10.47 33.11 -12.29
C GLY A 169 -10.30 33.91 -13.57
N ALA A 170 -9.84 33.25 -14.64
CA ALA A 170 -9.77 33.86 -15.96
C ALA A 170 -10.21 32.84 -17.01
N GLY A 171 -10.97 33.31 -17.99
CA GLY A 171 -11.52 32.44 -19.02
C GLY A 171 -12.39 33.19 -20.02
N GLU A 172 -12.93 32.43 -20.97
CA GLU A 172 -13.92 32.85 -21.95
C GLU A 172 -15.02 31.78 -22.01
N CYS A 173 -16.28 32.20 -21.93
CA CYS A 173 -17.51 31.40 -22.13
C CYS A 173 -17.60 29.98 -21.49
N PRO A 174 -17.92 29.85 -20.19
CA PRO A 174 -17.93 30.90 -19.16
C PRO A 174 -16.64 30.96 -18.35
N SER A 175 -16.35 32.13 -17.78
CA SER A 175 -15.47 32.27 -16.63
C SER A 175 -16.30 32.17 -15.36
N VAL A 176 -15.98 31.22 -14.48
CA VAL A 176 -16.74 30.92 -13.26
C VAL A 176 -15.82 30.96 -12.06
N VAL A 177 -16.26 31.65 -10.99
CA VAL A 177 -15.59 31.65 -9.69
C VAL A 177 -16.62 31.47 -8.58
N SER A 178 -16.26 30.68 -7.57
CA SER A 178 -17.12 30.42 -6.42
C SER A 178 -16.35 30.58 -5.13
N VAL A 179 -16.99 31.11 -4.08
CA VAL A 179 -16.37 31.22 -2.75
C VAL A 179 -17.39 31.15 -1.62
N GLN A 180 -17.02 30.46 -0.56
CA GLN A 180 -17.76 30.42 0.69
C GLN A 180 -17.61 31.74 1.44
N VAL A 181 -18.74 32.32 1.83
CA VAL A 181 -18.82 33.63 2.44
C VAL A 181 -19.71 33.62 3.68
N ASN A 182 -19.39 34.52 4.60
CA ASN A 182 -20.21 34.79 5.78
C ASN A 182 -21.26 35.87 5.46
N PRO A 183 -22.25 36.11 6.33
CA PRO A 183 -23.18 37.23 6.16
C PRO A 183 -22.42 38.56 6.03
N GLY A 184 -22.65 39.29 4.94
CA GLY A 184 -21.87 40.46 4.59
C GLY A 184 -22.13 40.94 3.17
N SER A 185 -21.50 42.05 2.79
CA SER A 185 -21.54 42.58 1.43
C SER A 185 -20.26 42.19 0.69
N TYR A 186 -20.39 41.81 -0.58
CA TYR A 186 -19.29 41.35 -1.43
C TYR A 186 -19.33 42.05 -2.78
N GLN A 187 -18.19 42.08 -3.48
CA GLN A 187 -18.10 42.62 -4.83
C GLN A 187 -17.74 41.51 -5.82
N CYS A 188 -18.62 41.25 -6.78
CA CYS A 188 -18.37 40.41 -7.95
C CYS A 188 -17.86 41.28 -9.09
N ARG A 189 -16.76 40.90 -9.73
CA ARG A 189 -16.06 41.79 -10.68
C ARG A 189 -15.70 41.05 -11.96
N VAL A 190 -15.77 41.78 -13.06
CA VAL A 190 -15.33 41.33 -14.38
C VAL A 190 -14.48 42.40 -15.05
N ALA A 191 -13.34 41.99 -15.60
CA ALA A 191 -12.45 42.86 -16.37
C ALA A 191 -11.87 42.12 -17.57
N LEU A 192 -11.43 42.83 -18.61
CA LEU A 192 -10.72 42.19 -19.72
C LEU A 192 -9.34 41.68 -19.28
N ASN A 193 -9.01 40.46 -19.68
CA ASN A 193 -7.67 39.88 -19.53
C ASN A 193 -6.72 40.30 -20.68
N LEU A 194 -6.99 41.43 -21.34
CA LEU A 194 -6.27 41.95 -22.50
C LEU A 194 -5.99 43.45 -22.35
N PHE A 195 -4.83 43.90 -22.85
CA PHE A 195 -4.34 45.27 -22.65
C PHE A 195 -4.79 46.32 -23.69
N SER A 196 -5.58 45.97 -24.72
CA SER A 196 -6.19 46.97 -25.62
C SER A 196 -7.34 46.40 -26.49
N VAL A 197 -8.58 46.78 -26.19
CA VAL A 197 -9.78 46.62 -27.01
C VAL A 197 -10.48 47.97 -27.09
N ASP A 198 -10.19 48.74 -28.15
CA ASP A 198 -10.58 50.15 -28.32
C ASP A 198 -11.86 50.33 -29.17
N ASP A 199 -12.89 49.47 -29.03
CA ASP A 199 -14.13 49.65 -29.79
C ASP A 199 -15.40 49.26 -29.03
N CYS A 200 -16.18 50.26 -28.62
CA CYS A 200 -17.52 50.10 -28.03
C CYS A 200 -18.61 49.73 -29.05
N ALA A 201 -18.28 49.58 -30.33
CA ALA A 201 -19.23 49.26 -31.40
C ALA A 201 -19.16 47.79 -31.87
N ASN A 202 -18.31 46.95 -31.26
CA ASN A 202 -18.24 45.53 -31.56
C ASN A 202 -19.24 44.75 -30.69
N ASP A 203 -19.82 43.67 -31.21
CA ASP A 203 -20.63 42.77 -30.39
C ASP A 203 -19.76 41.77 -29.60
N ALA A 204 -18.49 41.59 -29.99
CA ALA A 204 -17.57 40.61 -29.40
C ALA A 204 -17.09 40.95 -27.97
N ASN A 205 -17.19 42.21 -27.54
CA ASN A 205 -16.83 42.62 -26.17
C ASN A 205 -18.04 42.74 -25.24
N LYS A 206 -19.19 42.21 -25.66
CA LYS A 206 -20.35 42.07 -24.79
C LYS A 206 -20.15 40.91 -23.82
N TYR A 207 -20.75 41.03 -22.66
CA TYR A 207 -20.86 39.95 -21.70
C TYR A 207 -22.25 39.96 -21.06
N TYR A 208 -22.62 38.82 -20.50
CA TYR A 208 -23.61 38.79 -19.43
C TYR A 208 -23.05 38.04 -18.24
N ALA A 209 -23.47 38.47 -17.05
CA ALA A 209 -23.06 37.91 -15.79
C ALA A 209 -24.27 37.56 -14.93
N VAL A 210 -24.11 36.53 -14.11
CA VAL A 210 -25.08 36.14 -13.08
C VAL A 210 -24.31 35.83 -11.81
N ALA A 211 -24.75 36.40 -10.69
CA ALA A 211 -24.36 35.94 -9.37
C ALA A 211 -25.48 35.04 -8.85
N THR A 212 -25.18 33.79 -8.53
CA THR A 212 -26.07 32.90 -7.79
C THR A 212 -25.58 32.80 -6.36
N PHE A 213 -26.53 32.63 -5.44
CA PHE A 213 -26.22 32.38 -4.04
C PHE A 213 -26.90 31.10 -3.62
N GLU A 214 -26.07 30.15 -3.23
CA GLU A 214 -26.53 28.96 -2.55
C GLU A 214 -26.39 29.24 -1.06
N PRO A 215 -27.49 29.52 -0.34
CA PRO A 215 -27.42 29.64 1.10
C PRO A 215 -26.79 28.36 1.63
N GLY A 216 -25.77 28.52 2.45
CA GLY A 216 -25.07 27.40 3.01
C GLY A 216 -26.08 26.54 3.74
N GLY A 217 -26.22 25.30 3.28
CA GLY A 217 -26.84 24.21 4.03
C GLY A 217 -26.19 23.97 5.39
N GLY A 218 -25.15 24.74 5.77
CA GLY A 218 -24.53 24.80 7.09
C GLY A 218 -25.42 25.36 8.21
N GLY A 219 -26.68 24.92 8.25
CA GLY A 219 -27.56 24.93 9.41
C GLY A 219 -27.82 23.51 9.95
N GLY A 220 -27.13 22.48 9.44
CA GLY A 220 -27.12 21.17 10.07
C GLY A 220 -26.20 21.14 11.30
N SER A 221 -26.40 20.14 12.15
CA SER A 221 -25.45 19.87 13.24
C SER A 221 -24.28 19.05 12.68
N ASN A 222 -23.40 18.57 13.55
CA ASN A 222 -22.21 17.79 13.16
C ASN A 222 -22.57 16.66 12.18
N CYS A 223 -21.91 16.61 11.01
CA CYS A 223 -22.13 15.57 9.98
C CYS A 223 -21.97 14.14 10.48
N PHE A 224 -21.22 13.95 11.56
CA PHE A 224 -20.91 12.66 12.17
C PHE A 224 -21.75 12.35 13.41
N GLU A 225 -22.77 13.16 13.71
CA GLU A 225 -23.75 12.90 14.76
C GLU A 225 -25.18 12.86 14.23
N VAL A 226 -25.99 11.96 14.77
CA VAL A 226 -27.41 11.86 14.37
C VAL A 226 -28.17 13.06 14.91
N HIS A 227 -28.91 13.75 14.04
CA HIS A 227 -29.70 14.91 14.43
C HIS A 227 -30.98 15.07 13.59
N PRO A 228 -32.04 15.69 14.15
CA PRO A 228 -33.36 15.75 13.51
C PRO A 228 -33.46 16.77 12.37
N GLU A 229 -32.53 17.72 12.28
CA GLU A 229 -32.45 18.67 11.16
C GLU A 229 -31.90 17.97 9.89
N PRO A 230 -32.38 18.29 8.67
CA PRO A 230 -31.74 17.87 7.42
C PRO A 230 -30.45 18.66 7.12
N GLY A 231 -29.51 18.06 6.39
CA GLY A 231 -28.19 18.65 6.06
C GLY A 231 -27.21 18.54 7.22
N CYS A 232 -25.96 18.98 7.08
CA CYS A 232 -24.98 18.97 8.18
C CYS A 232 -24.11 20.25 8.18
N ASP A 233 -23.16 20.38 9.11
CA ASP A 233 -22.36 21.60 9.27
C ASP A 233 -21.16 21.73 8.32
N ASP A 234 -20.79 20.66 7.61
CA ASP A 234 -19.79 20.66 6.55
C ASP A 234 -20.48 20.61 5.16
N PRO A 235 -20.42 21.70 4.36
CA PRO A 235 -21.07 21.77 3.05
C PRO A 235 -20.51 20.81 2.01
N ALA A 236 -19.22 20.47 2.07
CA ALA A 236 -18.61 19.52 1.13
C ALA A 236 -19.09 18.10 1.48
N CYS A 237 -19.11 17.77 2.78
CA CYS A 237 -19.64 16.50 3.24
C CYS A 237 -21.15 16.38 2.98
N GLU A 238 -21.92 17.41 3.32
CA GLU A 238 -23.34 17.48 3.06
C GLU A 238 -23.60 17.21 1.58
N THR A 239 -22.90 17.88 0.66
CA THR A 239 -23.08 17.68 -0.79
C THR A 239 -22.86 16.22 -1.20
N ALA A 240 -21.77 15.60 -0.74
CA ALA A 240 -21.45 14.20 -1.06
C ALA A 240 -22.52 13.23 -0.52
N VAL A 241 -22.94 13.42 0.74
CA VAL A 241 -23.99 12.60 1.37
C VAL A 241 -25.36 12.85 0.75
N CYS A 242 -25.69 14.09 0.38
CA CYS A 242 -26.93 14.44 -0.31
C CYS A 242 -27.03 13.81 -1.69
N GLU A 243 -25.91 13.67 -2.41
CA GLU A 243 -25.86 13.04 -3.72
C GLU A 243 -26.09 11.53 -3.60
N PHE A 244 -25.48 10.90 -2.59
CA PHE A 244 -25.67 9.49 -2.30
C PHE A 244 -27.08 9.18 -1.77
N ASN A 245 -27.57 9.95 -0.80
CA ASN A 245 -28.90 9.83 -0.23
C ASN A 245 -29.58 11.21 -0.06
N PRO A 246 -30.44 11.61 -1.03
CA PRO A 246 -31.14 12.89 -0.99
C PRO A 246 -32.10 13.07 0.19
N LEU A 247 -32.40 12.02 0.96
CA LEU A 247 -33.24 12.12 2.16
C LEU A 247 -32.49 12.80 3.32
N CYS A 248 -31.17 12.67 3.40
CA CYS A 248 -30.34 13.31 4.43
C CYS A 248 -30.48 14.84 4.43
N CYS A 249 -30.75 15.41 3.27
CA CYS A 249 -30.83 16.87 3.06
C CYS A 249 -32.27 17.36 2.86
N LYS A 250 -33.25 16.46 2.92
CA LYS A 250 -34.68 16.77 2.69
C LYS A 250 -35.60 16.34 3.82
N VAL A 251 -35.17 15.41 4.67
CA VAL A 251 -36.02 14.78 5.69
C VAL A 251 -35.39 14.92 7.08
N GLU A 252 -34.26 14.26 7.33
CA GLU A 252 -33.54 14.28 8.61
C GLU A 252 -32.13 13.68 8.43
N TRP A 253 -31.17 14.07 9.28
CA TRP A 253 -29.81 13.53 9.32
C TRP A 253 -29.73 12.35 10.30
N ASP A 254 -30.25 11.19 9.87
CA ASP A 254 -30.32 9.99 10.70
C ASP A 254 -29.03 9.17 10.72
N ALA A 255 -29.06 7.98 11.34
CA ALA A 255 -27.89 7.11 11.45
C ALA A 255 -27.34 6.64 10.08
N ASP A 256 -28.18 6.56 9.05
CA ASP A 256 -27.74 6.18 7.72
C ASP A 256 -27.02 7.35 7.04
N CYS A 257 -27.44 8.59 7.32
CA CYS A 257 -26.75 9.80 6.88
C CYS A 257 -25.39 9.97 7.55
N VAL A 258 -25.30 9.70 8.85
CA VAL A 258 -24.01 9.67 9.57
C VAL A 258 -23.11 8.56 9.04
N ALA A 259 -23.63 7.35 8.77
CA ALA A 259 -22.84 6.28 8.18
C ALA A 259 -22.32 6.65 6.78
N SER A 260 -23.17 7.28 5.97
CA SER A 260 -22.77 7.79 4.65
C SER A 260 -21.75 8.93 4.77
N ALA A 261 -21.87 9.78 5.80
CA ALA A 261 -20.91 10.85 6.08
C ALA A 261 -19.55 10.30 6.51
N LEU A 262 -19.53 9.26 7.36
CA LEU A 262 -18.30 8.57 7.76
C LEU A 262 -17.57 8.01 6.52
N ASP A 263 -18.31 7.41 5.59
CA ASP A 263 -17.78 6.76 4.38
C ASP A 263 -17.36 7.77 3.28
N LEU A 264 -18.16 8.82 3.06
CA LEU A 264 -17.98 9.75 1.94
C LEU A 264 -17.21 11.01 2.31
N CYS A 265 -17.14 11.37 3.59
CA CYS A 265 -16.58 12.63 4.06
C CYS A 265 -15.45 12.51 5.08
N GLY A 266 -15.07 11.29 5.48
CA GLY A 266 -13.91 11.08 6.35
C GLY A 266 -14.14 11.49 7.81
N GLY A 267 -15.20 10.98 8.44
CA GLY A 267 -15.34 11.07 9.90
C GLY A 267 -14.51 10.00 10.59
N GLY A 268 -13.20 10.06 10.42
CA GLY A 268 -12.25 9.14 11.04
C GLY A 268 -10.84 9.29 10.48
N GLY A 269 -10.19 10.43 10.72
CA GLY A 269 -8.76 10.65 10.49
C GLY A 269 -8.38 11.26 9.14
N GLY A 270 -7.55 12.30 9.02
CA GLY A 270 -6.91 13.13 10.01
C GLY A 270 -6.51 14.47 9.36
N GLY A 271 -6.78 15.55 10.06
CA GLY A 271 -6.25 16.87 9.77
C GLY A 271 -5.35 17.27 10.93
N CYS A 272 -4.24 17.91 10.64
CA CYS A 272 -3.35 18.43 11.69
C CYS A 272 -4.03 19.58 12.45
N PRO A 273 -3.97 19.61 13.80
CA PRO A 273 -3.40 18.59 14.69
C PRO A 273 -4.36 17.40 14.95
N GLY A 274 -3.79 16.20 15.02
CA GLY A 274 -4.46 14.97 15.46
C GLY A 274 -4.41 14.75 16.97
N GLU A 275 -4.88 13.59 17.43
CA GLU A 275 -4.66 13.13 18.80
C GLU A 275 -3.31 12.39 18.88
N GLY A 276 -2.59 12.46 20.01
CA GLY A 276 -1.33 11.72 20.20
C GLY A 276 -0.05 12.50 19.92
N ASP A 277 1.02 12.14 20.62
CA ASP A 277 2.32 12.84 20.58
C ASP A 277 3.00 12.60 19.21
N CYS A 278 3.41 13.67 18.53
CA CYS A 278 4.09 13.58 17.22
C CYS A 278 5.41 12.81 17.26
N CYS A 279 6.05 12.72 18.43
CA CYS A 279 7.40 12.21 18.57
C CYS A 279 7.45 10.70 18.87
N VAL A 280 6.28 10.05 18.91
CA VAL A 280 6.14 8.61 19.10
C VAL A 280 5.01 8.08 18.21
N ALA A 281 5.10 6.82 17.80
CA ALA A 281 3.98 6.16 17.15
C ALA A 281 2.78 6.21 18.10
N ASN A 282 1.68 6.81 17.66
CA ASN A 282 0.51 7.06 18.51
C ASN A 282 -0.74 6.32 18.05
N GLY A 283 -0.71 5.71 16.85
CA GLY A 283 -1.76 4.84 16.36
C GLY A 283 -3.03 5.57 15.91
N SER A 284 -3.02 6.90 15.92
CA SER A 284 -4.06 7.74 15.35
C SER A 284 -3.54 8.50 14.13
N PRO A 285 -4.38 8.81 13.14
CA PRO A 285 -4.05 9.72 12.06
C PRO A 285 -3.69 11.10 12.61
N ALA A 286 -2.63 11.71 12.06
CA ALA A 286 -2.04 12.98 12.50
C ALA A 286 -1.46 12.94 13.94
N CYS A 287 -1.00 14.08 14.45
CA CYS A 287 -0.46 14.19 15.81
C CYS A 287 -0.69 15.60 16.41
N ASP A 288 -0.38 15.76 17.69
CA ASP A 288 -0.79 16.87 18.55
C ASP A 288 -0.09 18.22 18.28
N ASP A 289 1.08 18.21 17.64
CA ASP A 289 1.79 19.40 17.16
C ASP A 289 1.44 19.68 15.70
N ALA A 290 0.65 20.74 15.47
CA ALA A 290 0.14 21.07 14.14
C ALA A 290 1.25 21.40 13.11
N GLU A 291 2.35 22.03 13.52
CA GLU A 291 3.44 22.40 12.59
C GLU A 291 4.28 21.17 12.22
N CYS A 292 4.57 20.33 13.21
CA CYS A 292 5.22 19.05 12.99
C CYS A 292 4.37 18.12 12.12
N CYS A 293 3.10 17.98 12.50
CA CYS A 293 2.12 17.23 11.76
C CYS A 293 2.04 17.70 10.31
N GLU A 294 1.82 18.98 10.03
CA GLU A 294 1.73 19.46 8.64
C GLU A 294 3.02 19.23 7.83
N THR A 295 4.17 19.25 8.49
CA THR A 295 5.47 18.97 7.85
C THR A 295 5.59 17.51 7.42
N ILE A 296 5.20 16.57 8.29
CA ILE A 296 5.27 15.12 7.98
C ILE A 296 4.17 14.71 7.02
N CYS A 297 2.96 15.20 7.22
CA CYS A 297 1.81 14.95 6.38
C CYS A 297 2.00 15.46 4.93
N ALA A 298 2.76 16.54 4.74
CA ALA A 298 3.15 17.01 3.41
C ALA A 298 4.18 16.09 2.71
N ALA A 299 4.94 15.32 3.47
CA ALA A 299 5.92 14.36 2.95
C ALA A 299 5.29 12.98 2.72
N ASP A 300 4.41 12.54 3.62
CA ASP A 300 3.67 11.29 3.55
C ASP A 300 2.22 11.48 4.05
N ALA A 301 1.26 11.38 3.13
CA ALA A 301 -0.16 11.52 3.42
C ALA A 301 -0.69 10.39 4.32
N PHE A 302 -0.01 9.23 4.35
CA PHE A 302 -0.34 8.12 5.25
C PHE A 302 -0.35 8.57 6.72
N CYS A 303 0.57 9.45 7.11
CA CYS A 303 0.69 9.95 8.47
C CYS A 303 -0.49 10.83 8.91
N CYS A 304 -1.15 11.54 8.00
CA CYS A 304 -2.38 12.28 8.30
C CYS A 304 -3.65 11.48 8.05
N GLU A 305 -3.66 10.55 7.10
CA GLU A 305 -4.91 9.95 6.61
C GLU A 305 -5.15 8.55 7.14
N THR A 306 -4.10 7.85 7.59
CA THR A 306 -4.18 6.43 7.97
C THR A 306 -3.71 6.19 9.39
N GLU A 307 -2.48 6.53 9.73
CA GLU A 307 -1.94 6.31 11.07
C GLU A 307 -0.63 7.06 11.27
N TRP A 308 -0.44 7.63 12.46
CA TRP A 308 0.87 8.08 12.92
C TRP A 308 1.63 6.91 13.53
N ASP A 309 2.27 6.14 12.66
CA ASP A 309 3.06 4.95 12.98
C ASP A 309 4.52 5.28 13.37
N GLN A 310 5.37 4.25 13.49
CA GLN A 310 6.78 4.44 13.82
C GLN A 310 7.54 5.18 12.71
N LEU A 311 7.16 5.03 11.44
CA LEU A 311 7.78 5.74 10.33
C LEU A 311 7.41 7.23 10.38
N CYS A 312 6.16 7.57 10.72
CA CYS A 312 5.71 8.94 10.94
C CYS A 312 6.42 9.60 12.13
N ALA A 313 6.58 8.87 13.24
CA ALA A 313 7.31 9.34 14.41
C ALA A 313 8.82 9.50 14.14
N ASP A 314 9.43 8.59 13.38
CA ASP A 314 10.82 8.69 12.96
C ASP A 314 11.02 9.88 12.01
N ALA A 315 10.11 10.09 11.05
CA ALA A 315 10.10 11.25 10.16
C ALA A 315 9.92 12.57 10.94
N ALA A 316 9.07 12.58 11.96
CA ALA A 316 8.90 13.69 12.89
C ALA A 316 10.17 13.97 13.69
N ALA A 317 10.88 12.94 14.15
CA ALA A 317 12.18 13.08 14.81
C ALA A 317 13.25 13.70 13.90
N VAL A 318 13.08 13.63 12.57
CA VAL A 318 13.93 14.31 11.58
C VAL A 318 13.54 15.77 11.37
N SER A 319 12.24 16.02 11.18
CA SER A 319 11.77 17.25 10.56
C SER A 319 11.19 18.25 11.56
N CYS A 320 10.89 17.80 12.78
CA CYS A 320 10.22 18.62 13.79
C CYS A 320 11.18 18.96 14.95
N GLU A 321 11.38 20.25 15.20
CA GLU A 321 12.27 20.75 16.26
C GLU A 321 11.85 20.23 17.66
N ASN A 322 10.55 20.02 17.88
CA ASN A 322 10.01 19.52 19.15
C ASN A 322 10.18 17.99 19.33
N CYS A 323 10.40 17.25 18.24
CA CYS A 323 10.65 15.81 18.25
C CYS A 323 12.12 15.46 18.08
N SER A 324 12.98 16.47 17.94
CA SER A 324 14.43 16.32 18.12
C SER A 324 14.64 15.48 19.36
N ALA A 325 15.23 14.30 19.18
CA ALA A 325 15.68 13.49 20.30
C ALA A 325 16.39 14.45 21.26
N GLY A 326 15.97 14.44 22.54
CA GLY A 326 16.77 15.09 23.58
C GLY A 326 18.24 14.67 23.42
N PRO A 327 19.21 15.45 23.92
CA PRO A 327 20.64 15.27 23.62
C PRO A 327 21.00 13.78 23.66
N CYS A 328 21.42 13.23 22.51
CA CYS A 328 21.70 11.81 22.40
C CYS A 328 22.94 11.54 23.24
N GLU A 329 22.78 10.77 24.32
CA GLU A 329 23.93 10.34 25.11
C GLU A 329 24.67 9.26 24.32
N LEU A 330 25.61 9.67 23.47
CA LEU A 330 26.46 8.77 22.71
C LEU A 330 27.23 7.84 23.67
N PRO A 331 27.09 6.51 23.55
CA PRO A 331 27.89 5.57 24.31
C PRO A 331 29.40 5.79 24.09
N LEU A 332 30.21 5.27 25.03
CA LEU A 332 31.66 5.30 24.84
C LEU A 332 32.07 4.21 23.84
N CYS A 333 32.54 4.62 22.67
CA CYS A 333 33.10 3.70 21.69
C CYS A 333 34.52 3.22 22.06
N GLN A 334 34.92 2.12 21.45
CA GLN A 334 36.23 1.48 21.60
C GLN A 334 37.06 1.52 20.31
N VAL A 335 36.38 1.51 19.18
CA VAL A 335 36.94 1.52 17.84
C VAL A 335 36.64 2.88 17.21
N GLU A 336 37.67 3.52 16.65
CA GLU A 336 37.47 4.69 15.80
C GLU A 336 37.40 4.20 14.37
N GLU A 337 36.38 4.60 13.64
CA GLU A 337 36.19 4.32 12.21
C GLU A 337 37.42 4.78 11.39
N GLY A 338 38.07 5.87 11.82
CA GLY A 338 39.29 6.37 11.19
C GLY A 338 39.06 7.17 9.90
N GLU A 339 37.78 7.38 9.56
CA GLU A 339 37.23 8.28 8.56
C GLU A 339 37.13 9.71 9.12
N PRO A 340 37.92 10.68 8.64
CA PRO A 340 37.62 12.08 8.90
C PRO A 340 36.38 12.49 8.12
N CYS A 341 35.45 13.18 8.77
CA CYS A 341 34.27 13.76 8.13
C CYS A 341 34.60 14.42 6.78
N GLY A 342 33.83 14.09 5.74
CA GLY A 342 33.97 14.61 4.39
C GLY A 342 34.92 13.82 3.48
N GLU A 343 35.57 12.79 4.02
CA GLU A 343 36.20 11.73 3.20
C GLU A 343 35.15 10.65 2.89
N ALA A 344 35.58 9.59 2.20
CA ALA A 344 34.75 8.46 1.74
C ALA A 344 35.61 7.18 1.69
N LEU A 345 36.13 6.75 2.85
CA LEU A 345 37.14 5.68 2.99
C LEU A 345 36.53 4.29 3.24
N ASN A 346 35.28 4.20 3.72
CA ASN A 346 34.54 2.94 3.90
C ASN A 346 33.11 2.95 3.32
N ASP A 347 32.89 3.67 2.22
CA ASP A 347 31.68 3.70 1.38
C ASP A 347 31.15 2.34 0.88
N GLY A 348 31.90 1.25 1.12
CA GLY A 348 31.56 -0.09 0.71
C GLY A 348 31.16 -0.12 -0.76
N CYS A 349 30.01 -0.71 -1.03
CA CYS A 349 29.50 -0.90 -2.40
C CYS A 349 29.03 0.38 -3.09
N ASN A 350 28.95 1.51 -2.38
CA ASN A 350 28.73 2.82 -2.99
C ASN A 350 30.02 3.42 -3.57
N ALA A 351 31.19 2.85 -3.25
CA ALA A 351 32.48 3.21 -3.83
C ALA A 351 33.05 2.12 -4.75
N PRO A 352 33.87 2.51 -5.74
CA PRO A 352 34.44 1.57 -6.72
C PRO A 352 35.46 0.59 -6.14
N ASP A 353 35.98 0.85 -4.93
CA ASP A 353 37.00 0.02 -4.29
C ASP A 353 36.41 -0.96 -3.24
N ASP A 354 35.09 -0.95 -2.99
CA ASP A 354 34.37 -1.78 -1.99
C ASP A 354 35.10 -1.87 -0.65
N LEU A 355 35.51 -0.71 -0.12
CA LEU A 355 36.25 -0.65 1.12
C LEU A 355 35.27 -0.69 2.29
N VAL A 356 35.52 -1.61 3.23
CA VAL A 356 34.74 -1.79 4.45
C VAL A 356 35.65 -1.83 5.66
N THR A 357 35.13 -1.38 6.80
CA THR A 357 35.83 -1.45 8.08
C THR A 357 35.52 -2.77 8.78
N ASN A 358 36.53 -3.53 9.19
CA ASN A 358 36.28 -4.80 9.89
C ASN A 358 36.05 -4.56 11.39
N ILE A 359 34.97 -5.11 11.93
CA ILE A 359 34.60 -5.03 13.34
C ILE A 359 34.29 -6.42 13.91
N ALA A 360 34.42 -6.58 15.22
CA ALA A 360 34.04 -7.79 15.93
C ALA A 360 32.73 -7.61 16.69
N VAL A 361 32.02 -8.72 16.93
CA VAL A 361 30.88 -8.72 17.85
C VAL A 361 31.31 -8.21 19.22
N GLY A 362 30.55 -7.27 19.77
CA GLY A 362 30.81 -6.55 21.01
C GLY A 362 31.61 -5.26 20.84
N ASP A 363 32.07 -4.94 19.62
CA ASP A 363 32.70 -3.64 19.35
C ASP A 363 31.66 -2.52 19.36
N SER A 364 32.11 -1.36 19.85
CA SER A 364 31.42 -0.08 19.72
C SER A 364 32.30 0.86 18.91
N VAL A 365 31.76 1.41 17.82
CA VAL A 365 32.48 2.22 16.83
C VAL A 365 32.05 3.67 16.94
N CYS A 366 33.00 4.60 17.04
CA CYS A 366 32.77 6.01 16.78
C CYS A 366 33.00 6.29 15.31
N GLY A 367 31.98 6.84 14.67
CA GLY A 367 32.06 7.24 13.27
C GLY A 367 31.52 8.64 13.03
N ASN A 368 31.59 9.06 11.78
CA ASN A 368 31.09 10.35 11.36
C ASN A 368 30.49 10.29 9.97
N PHE A 369 29.27 10.77 9.82
CA PHE A 369 28.60 10.84 8.52
C PHE A 369 28.28 12.29 8.15
N TRP A 370 27.99 12.55 6.88
CA TRP A 370 27.52 13.86 6.42
C TRP A 370 26.57 13.72 5.23
N ALA A 371 25.75 14.74 5.01
CA ALA A 371 24.86 14.83 3.85
C ALA A 371 24.76 16.27 3.40
N ASP A 372 25.15 16.57 2.16
CA ASP A 372 25.20 17.93 1.63
C ASP A 372 24.95 17.97 0.11
N LEU A 373 24.59 19.16 -0.38
CA LEU A 373 24.41 19.43 -1.79
C LEU A 373 25.76 19.61 -2.50
N ASP A 374 25.92 18.96 -3.64
CA ASP A 374 27.03 19.21 -4.53
C ASP A 374 26.94 20.61 -5.19
N ALA A 375 27.99 21.01 -5.90
CA ALA A 375 28.04 22.31 -6.59
C ALA A 375 26.96 22.50 -7.69
N LYS A 376 26.18 21.46 -8.00
CA LYS A 376 25.07 21.46 -8.96
C LYS A 376 23.70 21.37 -8.27
N GLY A 377 23.65 21.32 -6.93
CA GLY A 377 22.41 21.19 -6.17
C GLY A 377 21.87 19.77 -6.13
N LEU A 378 22.70 18.75 -6.30
CA LEU A 378 22.34 17.34 -6.11
C LEU A 378 22.81 16.88 -4.73
N GLY A 379 21.91 16.28 -3.94
CA GLY A 379 22.24 15.74 -2.63
C GLY A 379 23.14 14.51 -2.70
N SER A 380 24.09 14.43 -1.78
CA SER A 380 24.97 13.29 -1.57
C SER A 380 25.11 13.04 -0.07
N ARG A 381 25.34 11.79 0.31
CA ARG A 381 25.63 11.42 1.69
C ARG A 381 26.83 10.50 1.77
N ASP A 382 27.50 10.58 2.90
CA ASP A 382 28.47 9.59 3.37
C ASP A 382 27.78 8.27 3.69
N THR A 383 28.48 7.16 3.53
CA THR A 383 27.94 5.86 3.90
C THR A 383 29.00 4.98 4.52
N ASP A 384 28.75 4.46 5.70
CA ASP A 384 29.74 3.73 6.46
C ASP A 384 29.41 2.25 6.48
N TRP A 385 30.33 1.44 5.94
CA TRP A 385 30.15 0.00 5.85
C TRP A 385 31.13 -0.73 6.75
N TYR A 386 30.58 -1.66 7.52
CA TYR A 386 31.30 -2.48 8.48
C TYR A 386 31.12 -3.96 8.17
N GLU A 387 32.18 -4.75 8.22
CA GLU A 387 32.12 -6.21 7.99
C GLU A 387 32.45 -6.96 9.28
N PHE A 388 31.66 -7.99 9.59
CA PHE A 388 31.82 -8.82 10.78
C PHE A 388 31.49 -10.29 10.49
N THR A 389 31.94 -11.18 11.38
CA THR A 389 31.69 -12.63 11.28
C THR A 389 31.13 -13.14 12.60
N ILE A 390 30.13 -14.02 12.52
CA ILE A 390 29.60 -14.80 13.64
C ILE A 390 29.91 -16.28 13.45
N ASP A 391 30.35 -16.95 14.52
CA ASP A 391 30.75 -18.37 14.47
C ASP A 391 29.59 -19.34 14.74
N THR A 392 28.49 -18.83 15.30
CA THR A 392 27.30 -19.59 15.65
C THR A 392 26.06 -18.76 15.33
N ARG A 393 24.94 -19.44 15.07
CA ARG A 393 23.62 -18.79 14.92
C ARG A 393 23.36 -17.85 16.09
N SER A 394 22.98 -16.62 15.79
CA SER A 394 22.84 -15.56 16.79
C SER A 394 21.76 -14.55 16.40
N ILE A 395 21.10 -13.95 17.38
CA ILE A 395 20.33 -12.72 17.18
C ILE A 395 21.33 -11.58 17.13
N VAL A 396 21.53 -11.01 15.95
CA VAL A 396 22.42 -9.88 15.71
C VAL A 396 21.64 -8.57 15.83
N ARG A 397 22.18 -7.64 16.61
CA ARG A 397 21.65 -6.30 16.83
C ARG A 397 22.70 -5.28 16.41
N TRP A 398 22.29 -4.38 15.52
CA TRP A 398 23.06 -3.23 15.08
C TRP A 398 22.35 -1.97 15.56
N GLU A 399 22.95 -1.28 16.54
CA GLU A 399 22.36 -0.11 17.20
C GLU A 399 23.22 1.12 16.94
N VAL A 400 22.67 2.12 16.26
CA VAL A 400 23.36 3.38 15.91
C VAL A 400 22.76 4.53 16.70
N TYR A 401 23.59 5.20 17.48
CA TYR A 401 23.27 6.34 18.31
C TYR A 401 23.79 7.61 17.63
N ALA A 402 22.91 8.51 17.23
CA ALA A 402 23.24 9.78 16.63
C ALA A 402 22.23 10.88 16.98
N GLU A 403 22.67 12.13 16.96
CA GLU A 403 21.77 13.30 17.07
C GLU A 403 21.12 13.68 15.73
N ALA A 404 21.26 12.82 14.71
CA ALA A 404 20.77 13.04 13.37
C ALA A 404 19.99 11.82 12.84
N PRO A 405 19.07 12.02 11.88
CA PRO A 405 18.34 10.95 11.21
C PRO A 405 19.28 9.95 10.57
N THR A 406 19.22 8.70 11.01
CA THR A 406 20.13 7.65 10.61
C THR A 406 19.35 6.54 9.92
N ALA A 407 19.96 5.94 8.90
CA ALA A 407 19.58 4.66 8.34
C ALA A 407 20.63 3.62 8.75
N ALA A 408 20.18 2.52 9.36
CA ALA A 408 21.03 1.47 9.89
C ALA A 408 20.56 0.12 9.34
N PHE A 409 21.41 -0.63 8.62
CA PHE A 409 21.02 -1.91 8.02
C PHE A 409 21.98 -3.05 8.39
N ILE A 410 21.46 -4.27 8.34
CA ILE A 410 22.25 -5.51 8.30
C ILE A 410 22.11 -6.11 6.91
N LEU A 411 23.23 -6.43 6.27
CA LEU A 411 23.32 -6.74 4.85
C LEU A 411 24.14 -8.02 4.60
N SER A 412 23.87 -8.69 3.46
CA SER A 412 24.80 -9.67 2.89
C SER A 412 26.09 -9.00 2.37
N THR A 413 27.15 -9.78 2.12
CA THR A 413 28.46 -9.26 1.72
C THR A 413 28.61 -8.86 0.25
N GLU A 414 27.66 -9.22 -0.61
CA GLU A 414 27.72 -8.89 -2.05
C GLU A 414 27.38 -7.41 -2.32
N CYS A 415 27.89 -6.83 -3.40
CA CYS A 415 27.58 -5.44 -3.77
C CYS A 415 26.26 -5.18 -4.48
N ASP A 416 25.46 -6.23 -4.62
CA ASP A 416 24.01 -6.12 -4.74
C ASP A 416 23.42 -6.77 -3.47
N PRO A 417 23.53 -6.10 -2.31
CA PRO A 417 23.31 -6.76 -1.04
C PRO A 417 21.83 -7.02 -0.80
N VAL A 418 21.54 -8.19 -0.24
CA VAL A 418 20.25 -8.45 0.39
C VAL A 418 20.21 -7.72 1.73
N VAL A 419 19.15 -6.93 1.97
CA VAL A 419 18.88 -6.30 3.27
C VAL A 419 18.23 -7.33 4.18
N LEU A 420 18.94 -7.69 5.25
CA LEU A 420 18.54 -8.71 6.23
C LEU A 420 17.81 -8.11 7.43
N ALA A 421 18.10 -6.85 7.76
CA ALA A 421 17.32 -6.05 8.71
C ALA A 421 17.45 -4.55 8.42
N THR A 422 16.42 -3.82 8.78
CA THR A 422 16.29 -2.37 8.58
C THR A 422 16.02 -1.66 9.90
N GLY A 423 16.71 -0.56 10.13
CA GLY A 423 16.42 0.40 11.20
C GLY A 423 16.46 1.83 10.65
N LEU A 424 15.45 2.62 10.99
CA LEU A 424 15.38 4.06 10.74
C LEU A 424 15.19 4.78 12.09
N GLY A 425 15.65 6.03 12.19
CA GLY A 425 15.60 6.81 13.43
C GLY A 425 16.96 7.37 13.84
N SER A 426 17.12 7.84 15.08
CA SER A 426 18.32 8.60 15.50
C SER A 426 19.02 8.06 16.76
N CYS A 427 18.33 7.79 17.89
CA CYS A 427 19.03 7.49 19.14
C CYS A 427 18.30 6.54 20.14
N PRO A 428 18.65 5.23 20.19
CA PRO A 428 19.31 4.49 19.12
C PRO A 428 18.34 4.15 18.00
N ASN A 429 18.81 4.26 16.76
CA ASN A 429 18.28 3.51 15.65
C ASN A 429 18.74 2.05 15.79
N LYS A 430 17.85 1.08 15.56
CA LYS A 430 18.13 -0.34 15.75
C LYS A 430 17.69 -1.18 14.55
N ALA A 431 18.61 -2.01 14.06
CA ALA A 431 18.34 -3.12 13.13
C ALA A 431 18.64 -4.47 13.82
N GLU A 432 17.74 -5.44 13.70
CA GLU A 432 17.86 -6.75 14.37
C GLU A 432 17.47 -7.88 13.42
N ALA A 433 18.31 -8.92 13.34
CA ALA A 433 18.05 -10.13 12.55
C ALA A 433 18.59 -11.36 13.28
N CYS A 434 17.94 -12.51 13.11
CA CYS A 434 18.56 -13.78 13.46
C CYS A 434 19.34 -14.32 12.27
N LEU A 435 20.64 -14.54 12.46
CA LEU A 435 21.57 -14.90 11.39
C LEU A 435 22.30 -16.20 11.72
N ASP A 436 22.55 -17.02 10.70
CA ASP A 436 23.41 -18.19 10.79
C ASP A 436 24.90 -17.83 10.90
N ALA A 437 25.73 -18.81 11.25
CA ALA A 437 27.18 -18.62 11.24
C ALA A 437 27.65 -18.19 9.84
N GLY A 438 28.32 -17.05 9.75
CA GLY A 438 28.61 -16.40 8.48
C GLY A 438 29.23 -15.01 8.63
N THR A 439 29.60 -14.44 7.48
CA THR A 439 30.10 -13.07 7.36
C THR A 439 29.00 -12.18 6.81
N TYR A 440 28.83 -11.01 7.41
CA TYR A 440 27.78 -10.04 7.09
C TYR A 440 28.33 -8.62 7.15
N ARG A 441 27.53 -7.66 6.67
CA ARG A 441 27.87 -6.24 6.71
C ARG A 441 26.83 -5.44 7.49
N CYS A 442 27.29 -4.46 8.26
CA CYS A 442 26.47 -3.43 8.87
C CYS A 442 26.64 -2.13 8.09
N PHE A 443 25.56 -1.37 7.97
CA PHE A 443 25.52 -0.08 7.27
C PHE A 443 25.07 1.00 8.25
N ALA A 444 25.72 2.16 8.20
CA ALA A 444 25.29 3.38 8.88
C ALA A 444 25.42 4.58 7.93
N ALA A 445 24.37 5.38 7.81
CA ALA A 445 24.40 6.64 7.07
C ALA A 445 23.29 7.56 7.54
N LEU A 446 23.32 8.83 7.12
CA LEU A 446 22.15 9.69 7.30
C LEU A 446 20.97 9.21 6.46
N GLY A 447 19.75 9.24 7.03
CA GLY A 447 18.51 8.94 6.32
C GLY A 447 18.15 9.94 5.22
N VAL A 448 18.83 11.09 5.19
CA VAL A 448 18.65 12.18 4.22
C VAL A 448 19.89 12.37 3.34
N PHE A 449 19.74 13.14 2.26
CA PHE A 449 20.80 13.41 1.27
C PHE A 449 21.33 14.85 1.30
N GLU A 450 20.82 15.69 2.21
CA GLU A 450 21.27 17.07 2.43
C GLU A 450 20.94 17.54 3.85
N GLY A 451 21.44 18.72 4.24
CA GLY A 451 21.10 19.39 5.51
C GLY A 451 22.07 19.14 6.67
N PHE A 452 23.02 18.22 6.51
CA PHE A 452 24.02 17.87 7.52
C PHE A 452 25.44 18.01 6.96
N PRO A 453 25.87 19.24 6.61
CA PRO A 453 27.19 19.47 6.05
C PRO A 453 28.27 19.07 7.05
N CYS A 454 29.37 18.55 6.52
CA CYS A 454 30.47 18.07 7.34
C CYS A 454 31.01 19.14 8.33
N GLY A 455 31.22 18.74 9.58
CA GLY A 455 31.76 19.59 10.65
C GLY A 455 30.70 20.30 11.50
N GLY A 456 29.43 19.95 11.32
CA GLY A 456 28.34 20.27 12.24
C GLY A 456 28.39 19.47 13.55
N GLU A 457 27.55 19.85 14.50
CA GLU A 457 27.52 19.25 15.84
C GLU A 457 26.86 17.86 15.86
N SER A 458 26.03 17.54 14.85
CA SER A 458 25.24 16.29 14.76
C SER A 458 25.79 15.25 13.78
N ASN A 459 27.02 15.43 13.26
CA ASN A 459 27.61 14.47 12.32
C ASN A 459 28.19 13.22 13.00
N GLY A 460 28.41 13.25 14.32
CA GLY A 460 28.98 12.14 15.07
C GLY A 460 27.92 11.10 15.45
N TYR A 461 28.30 9.83 15.34
CA TYR A 461 27.51 8.72 15.86
C TYR A 461 28.38 7.73 16.64
N THR A 462 27.73 6.88 17.41
CA THR A 462 28.33 5.68 18.00
C THR A 462 27.48 4.49 17.62
N ALA A 463 28.07 3.43 17.08
CA ALA A 463 27.36 2.23 16.68
C ALA A 463 27.85 1.02 17.48
N GLU A 464 26.93 0.19 17.97
CA GLU A 464 27.22 -1.02 18.74
C GLU A 464 26.75 -2.26 17.98
N LEU A 465 27.65 -3.23 17.83
CA LEU A 465 27.34 -4.53 17.25
C LEU A 465 27.25 -5.57 18.37
N ASN A 466 26.07 -6.13 18.58
CA ASN A 466 25.85 -7.20 19.54
C ASN A 466 25.34 -8.45 18.81
N ALA A 467 25.73 -9.63 19.29
CA ALA A 467 25.18 -10.89 18.81
C ALA A 467 25.00 -11.84 19.99
N ASP A 468 23.77 -12.28 20.19
CA ASP A 468 23.41 -13.22 21.25
C ASP A 468 23.24 -14.61 20.62
N PRO A 469 24.11 -15.60 20.93
CA PRO A 469 23.99 -16.95 20.39
C PRO A 469 22.65 -17.57 20.77
N VAL A 470 21.97 -18.16 19.79
CA VAL A 470 20.72 -18.89 19.98
C VAL A 470 20.80 -20.23 19.28
N GLU A 471 20.22 -21.25 19.90
CA GLU A 471 20.06 -22.57 19.25
C GLU A 471 19.07 -22.45 18.08
N GLU A 472 18.03 -21.62 18.25
CA GLU A 472 16.96 -21.37 17.28
C GLU A 472 16.57 -19.89 17.26
N CYS A 473 16.16 -19.39 16.09
CA CYS A 473 15.68 -18.03 15.94
C CYS A 473 14.26 -17.86 16.53
N PRO A 474 14.02 -16.93 17.47
CA PRO A 474 12.66 -16.58 17.86
C PRO A 474 11.95 -15.95 16.65
N GLN A 475 10.80 -16.52 16.27
CA GLN A 475 10.18 -16.31 14.97
C GLN A 475 9.56 -14.90 14.84
N ALA A 476 10.00 -14.15 13.82
CA ALA A 476 9.22 -13.10 13.16
C ALA A 476 8.65 -13.69 11.85
N PRO A 477 7.56 -13.16 11.28
CA PRO A 477 6.81 -13.83 10.22
C PRO A 477 7.60 -13.93 8.90
N GLY A 478 7.40 -15.01 8.14
CA GLY A 478 7.22 -14.81 6.71
C GLY A 478 7.56 -15.92 5.73
N GLN A 479 8.55 -16.79 5.93
CA GLN A 479 8.90 -17.78 4.89
C GLN A 479 9.40 -19.12 5.43
N CYS A 480 8.82 -20.20 4.89
CA CYS A 480 9.41 -21.54 4.99
C CYS A 480 10.71 -21.59 4.19
N ASP A 481 11.70 -22.34 4.68
CA ASP A 481 12.85 -22.72 3.87
C ASP A 481 12.39 -23.50 2.62
N PRO A 482 13.11 -23.39 1.49
CA PRO A 482 12.73 -24.09 0.26
C PRO A 482 12.86 -25.62 0.44
N ALA A 483 11.73 -26.29 0.67
CA ALA A 483 11.62 -27.75 0.75
C ALA A 483 11.58 -28.40 -0.65
N ASN A 484 11.86 -29.71 -0.75
CA ASN A 484 11.80 -30.42 -2.04
C ASN A 484 10.37 -30.70 -2.51
N ILE A 485 9.40 -30.76 -1.58
CA ILE A 485 7.98 -30.99 -1.87
C ILE A 485 7.17 -29.87 -1.22
N SER A 486 6.33 -29.21 -2.02
CA SER A 486 5.41 -28.16 -1.57
C SER A 486 3.98 -28.52 -1.99
N LEU A 487 3.16 -28.89 -1.01
CA LEU A 487 1.76 -29.23 -1.23
C LEU A 487 0.89 -27.98 -1.12
N THR A 488 0.24 -27.62 -2.21
CA THR A 488 -0.77 -26.57 -2.24
C THR A 488 -1.99 -27.05 -3.05
N GLN A 489 -3.14 -26.49 -2.70
CA GLN A 489 -4.42 -26.73 -3.37
C GLN A 489 -5.00 -25.44 -3.96
N ASN A 490 -4.27 -24.31 -3.93
CA ASN A 490 -4.70 -23.07 -4.57
C ASN A 490 -4.14 -23.00 -5.99
N LEU A 491 -4.93 -22.47 -6.92
CA LEU A 491 -4.47 -22.25 -8.30
C LEU A 491 -3.54 -21.03 -8.43
N SER A 492 -3.64 -20.10 -7.48
CA SER A 492 -2.77 -18.93 -7.31
C SER A 492 -2.28 -18.87 -5.87
N GLN A 493 -1.02 -18.46 -5.69
CA GLN A 493 -0.45 -18.15 -4.37
C GLN A 493 -0.47 -16.65 -4.07
N ASP A 494 -1.01 -15.83 -4.96
CA ASP A 494 -1.17 -14.39 -4.70
C ASP A 494 -2.26 -14.18 -3.67
N LEU A 495 -2.01 -13.37 -2.65
CA LEU A 495 -3.04 -13.07 -1.65
C LEU A 495 -3.94 -11.91 -2.13
N GLY A 496 -5.25 -12.09 -2.00
CA GLY A 496 -6.27 -11.23 -2.60
C GLY A 496 -7.02 -10.31 -1.62
N SER A 497 -6.58 -10.19 -0.37
CA SER A 497 -7.25 -9.42 0.70
C SER A 497 -8.70 -9.87 0.97
N ALA A 498 -8.90 -11.15 1.26
CA ALA A 498 -10.24 -11.75 1.31
C ALA A 498 -10.37 -12.92 2.31
N GLY A 499 -10.26 -12.61 3.60
CA GLY A 499 -10.60 -13.52 4.68
C GLY A 499 -12.05 -13.44 5.15
N ILE A 500 -12.63 -14.57 5.57
CA ILE A 500 -13.95 -14.62 6.21
C ILE A 500 -13.84 -15.13 7.63
N ALA A 501 -14.55 -14.52 8.57
CA ALA A 501 -14.60 -14.95 9.96
C ALA A 501 -16.02 -14.87 10.52
N CYS A 502 -16.33 -15.77 11.45
CA CYS A 502 -17.44 -15.55 12.37
C CYS A 502 -17.13 -14.33 13.25
N GLY A 503 -17.88 -13.26 13.07
CA GLY A 503 -17.67 -11.99 13.72
C GLY A 503 -18.85 -11.04 13.52
N ALA A 504 -18.83 -9.92 14.25
CA ALA A 504 -19.79 -8.82 14.10
C ALA A 504 -19.10 -7.51 14.46
N ASP A 505 -19.55 -6.40 13.86
CA ASP A 505 -19.07 -5.05 14.17
C ASP A 505 -17.54 -4.89 14.04
N GLY A 506 -16.93 -5.56 13.05
CA GLY A 506 -15.48 -5.53 12.82
C GLY A 506 -14.66 -6.34 13.83
N LEU A 507 -15.30 -7.12 14.71
CA LEU A 507 -14.65 -7.99 15.67
C LEU A 507 -14.79 -9.46 15.27
N THR A 508 -13.74 -10.24 15.52
CA THR A 508 -13.74 -11.68 15.25
C THR A 508 -13.99 -12.49 16.52
N THR A 509 -14.88 -13.49 16.47
CA THR A 509 -15.03 -14.50 17.53
C THR A 509 -14.04 -15.64 17.35
N GLU A 510 -14.14 -16.72 18.12
CA GLU A 510 -13.29 -17.89 17.86
C GLU A 510 -13.60 -18.50 16.51
N ASN A 511 -12.57 -18.73 15.71
CA ASN A 511 -12.68 -19.35 14.40
C ASN A 511 -11.64 -20.43 14.23
N PHE A 512 -12.04 -21.49 13.55
CA PHE A 512 -11.19 -22.62 13.24
C PHE A 512 -11.31 -22.90 11.76
N TYR A 513 -10.24 -22.62 11.01
CA TYR A 513 -10.18 -22.82 9.56
C TYR A 513 -9.38 -24.07 9.27
N CYS A 514 -9.79 -24.89 8.32
CA CYS A 514 -8.95 -26.03 7.92
C CYS A 514 -9.00 -26.39 6.44
N ARG A 515 -7.96 -27.08 5.99
CA ARG A 515 -7.87 -27.75 4.68
C ARG A 515 -7.28 -29.15 4.84
N SER A 516 -7.64 -30.04 3.91
CA SER A 516 -7.32 -31.47 3.96
C SER A 516 -6.43 -31.88 2.79
N PHE A 517 -5.28 -32.50 3.05
CA PHE A 517 -4.31 -32.95 2.06
C PHE A 517 -4.22 -34.48 2.07
N ASP A 518 -4.58 -35.12 0.95
CA ASP A 518 -4.45 -36.57 0.77
C ASP A 518 -3.03 -36.90 0.33
N LEU A 519 -2.24 -37.53 1.22
CA LEU A 519 -0.84 -37.86 0.96
C LEU A 519 -0.68 -39.04 -0.01
N SER A 520 -1.76 -39.79 -0.29
CA SER A 520 -1.72 -40.97 -1.16
C SER A 520 -1.69 -40.64 -2.66
N VAL A 521 -1.81 -39.35 -3.00
CA VAL A 521 -1.85 -38.82 -4.37
C VAL A 521 -0.77 -37.75 -4.58
N GLY A 522 -0.60 -37.31 -5.82
CA GLY A 522 0.32 -36.22 -6.14
C GLY A 522 1.80 -36.58 -5.97
N GLU A 523 2.59 -35.62 -5.50
CA GLU A 523 4.05 -35.74 -5.33
C GLU A 523 4.44 -36.58 -4.10
N THR A 524 3.53 -36.75 -3.13
CA THR A 524 3.73 -37.61 -1.95
C THR A 524 3.29 -39.06 -2.17
N ALA A 525 2.72 -39.38 -3.33
CA ALA A 525 2.23 -40.71 -3.61
C ALA A 525 3.34 -41.77 -3.55
N GLY A 526 3.27 -42.66 -2.56
CA GLY A 526 4.23 -43.75 -2.41
C GLY A 526 5.42 -43.45 -1.50
N ILE A 527 5.43 -42.30 -0.84
CA ILE A 527 6.45 -41.90 0.13
C ILE A 527 5.80 -41.52 1.47
N ASN A 528 6.49 -41.81 2.57
CA ASN A 528 6.12 -41.19 3.84
C ASN A 528 6.56 -39.72 3.77
N PHE A 529 5.72 -38.78 4.18
CA PHE A 529 5.97 -37.34 4.02
C PHE A 529 6.26 -36.70 5.37
N GLU A 530 7.38 -36.00 5.50
CA GLU A 530 7.74 -35.21 6.68
C GLU A 530 7.43 -33.73 6.45
N ILE A 531 6.64 -33.14 7.35
CA ILE A 531 6.32 -31.71 7.33
C ILE A 531 7.40 -30.96 8.08
N GLU A 532 8.03 -30.01 7.41
CA GLU A 532 9.06 -29.13 7.98
C GLU A 532 8.48 -27.75 8.29
N CYS A 533 7.62 -27.24 7.39
CA CYS A 533 7.04 -25.92 7.54
C CYS A 533 5.68 -25.80 6.86
N ILE A 534 4.79 -24.98 7.41
CA ILE A 534 3.53 -24.60 6.77
C ILE A 534 3.51 -23.09 6.66
N GLN A 535 3.24 -22.59 5.45
CA GLN A 535 3.06 -21.17 5.16
C GLN A 535 1.61 -20.90 4.78
N PHE A 536 1.03 -19.79 5.23
CA PHE A 536 -0.38 -19.52 5.05
C PHE A 536 -0.71 -18.03 5.15
N GLY A 537 -1.71 -17.58 4.38
CA GLY A 537 -2.19 -16.21 4.42
C GLY A 537 -2.91 -15.89 5.73
N ILE A 538 -2.64 -14.71 6.29
CA ILE A 538 -3.18 -14.21 7.56
C ILE A 538 -3.49 -12.71 7.46
N SER A 539 -4.50 -12.28 8.20
CA SER A 539 -4.82 -10.86 8.39
C SER A 539 -5.35 -10.62 9.81
N ASN A 540 -4.93 -9.52 10.43
CA ASN A 540 -5.36 -9.09 11.75
C ASN A 540 -5.21 -7.58 11.89
N SER A 541 -6.34 -6.89 11.99
CA SER A 541 -6.38 -5.45 12.26
C SER A 541 -6.45 -5.09 13.76
N GLY A 542 -6.53 -6.08 14.65
CA GLY A 542 -6.59 -5.88 16.09
C GLY A 542 -5.24 -6.02 16.78
N SER A 543 -5.27 -6.09 18.12
CA SER A 543 -4.07 -6.40 18.91
C SER A 543 -3.52 -7.79 18.56
N PRO A 544 -2.22 -8.05 18.79
CA PRO A 544 -1.65 -9.38 18.57
C PRO A 544 -2.37 -10.51 19.32
N LEU A 545 -2.64 -11.62 18.64
CA LEU A 545 -3.38 -12.78 19.16
C LEU A 545 -2.51 -14.03 19.26
N GLU A 546 -2.62 -14.76 20.38
CA GLU A 546 -1.98 -16.08 20.53
C GLU A 546 -2.84 -17.15 19.84
N CYS A 547 -2.39 -17.56 18.66
CA CYS A 547 -3.05 -18.52 17.80
C CYS A 547 -2.39 -19.90 17.85
N GLN A 548 -3.02 -20.90 17.24
CA GLN A 548 -2.44 -22.23 17.09
C GLN A 548 -2.62 -22.76 15.67
N VAL A 549 -1.61 -23.47 15.16
CA VAL A 549 -1.76 -24.36 14.01
C VAL A 549 -1.79 -25.79 14.54
N ASN A 550 -2.91 -26.48 14.29
CA ASN A 550 -3.10 -27.86 14.70
C ASN A 550 -3.03 -28.79 13.50
N ILE A 551 -2.30 -29.89 13.67
CA ILE A 551 -2.16 -30.92 12.65
C ILE A 551 -2.94 -32.15 13.08
N TYR A 552 -3.92 -32.55 12.28
CA TYR A 552 -4.72 -33.74 12.50
C TYR A 552 -4.53 -34.77 11.39
N VAL A 553 -4.88 -36.01 11.71
CA VAL A 553 -5.13 -37.07 10.73
C VAL A 553 -6.61 -37.36 10.68
N ASP A 554 -7.18 -37.34 9.47
CA ASP A 554 -8.54 -37.78 9.19
C ASP A 554 -8.60 -39.32 9.15
N LEU A 555 -9.53 -39.88 9.92
CA LEU A 555 -9.65 -41.31 10.17
C LEU A 555 -10.61 -42.05 9.24
N ASP A 556 -11.46 -41.34 8.49
CA ASP A 556 -12.46 -41.95 7.60
C ASP A 556 -12.32 -41.55 6.13
N GLY A 557 -11.51 -40.54 5.84
CA GLY A 557 -11.16 -40.08 4.51
C GLY A 557 -12.25 -39.26 3.82
N GLY A 558 -13.24 -38.81 4.59
CA GLY A 558 -14.32 -37.93 4.16
C GLY A 558 -13.94 -36.44 4.19
N ALA A 559 -14.96 -35.59 4.31
CA ALA A 559 -14.73 -34.19 4.66
C ALA A 559 -14.51 -34.10 6.18
N PRO A 560 -13.61 -33.24 6.66
CA PRO A 560 -13.34 -33.12 8.09
C PRO A 560 -14.62 -32.70 8.82
N THR A 561 -15.00 -33.41 9.89
CA THR A 561 -16.21 -33.11 10.67
C THR A 561 -15.87 -32.28 11.91
N ALA A 562 -15.05 -32.81 12.83
CA ALA A 562 -14.60 -32.09 14.02
C ALA A 562 -13.49 -32.85 14.79
N PRO A 563 -12.64 -32.14 15.57
CA PRO A 563 -11.69 -32.76 16.50
C PRO A 563 -12.36 -33.78 17.44
N GLY A 564 -11.85 -35.01 17.46
CA GLY A 564 -12.36 -36.10 18.30
C GLY A 564 -13.60 -36.84 17.76
N ILE A 565 -14.11 -36.48 16.58
CA ILE A 565 -15.12 -37.26 15.85
C ILE A 565 -14.44 -38.13 14.80
N ASP A 566 -13.82 -37.50 13.81
CA ASP A 566 -13.09 -38.12 12.69
C ASP A 566 -11.66 -37.59 12.58
N LEU A 567 -11.27 -36.60 13.39
CA LEU A 567 -9.93 -36.02 13.40
C LEU A 567 -9.15 -36.39 14.67
N GLU A 568 -7.94 -36.94 14.49
CA GLU A 568 -6.98 -37.25 15.55
C GLU A 568 -5.84 -36.23 15.57
N LEU A 569 -5.69 -35.47 16.66
CA LEU A 569 -4.61 -34.48 16.82
C LEU A 569 -3.25 -35.17 16.90
N LYS A 570 -2.29 -34.67 16.10
CA LYS A 570 -0.89 -35.12 16.08
C LYS A 570 0.05 -34.09 16.68
N GLU A 571 -0.11 -32.82 16.31
CA GLU A 571 0.70 -31.73 16.84
C GLU A 571 -0.10 -30.43 16.94
N SER A 572 0.29 -29.56 17.87
CA SER A 572 -0.29 -28.22 18.06
C SER A 572 0.83 -27.21 18.29
N VAL A 573 1.04 -26.33 17.32
CA VAL A 573 2.11 -25.33 17.35
C VAL A 573 1.52 -23.96 17.65
N PRO A 574 1.92 -23.29 18.74
CA PRO A 574 1.50 -21.92 18.99
C PRO A 574 2.19 -20.97 18.02
N PHE A 575 1.47 -19.97 17.53
CA PHE A 575 2.06 -18.86 16.78
C PHE A 575 1.39 -17.55 17.18
N GLN A 576 2.14 -16.46 17.15
CA GLN A 576 1.60 -15.14 17.44
C GLN A 576 1.16 -14.47 16.14
N LEU A 577 -0.13 -14.18 16.03
CA LEU A 577 -0.68 -13.39 14.94
C LEU A 577 -0.51 -11.92 15.30
N LEU A 578 0.48 -11.25 14.70
CA LEU A 578 0.71 -9.81 14.86
C LEU A 578 -0.38 -9.00 14.14
N THR A 579 -0.34 -7.68 14.28
CA THR A 579 -1.17 -6.78 13.47
C THR A 579 -0.56 -6.71 12.07
N VAL A 580 -1.24 -7.32 11.10
CA VAL A 580 -0.77 -7.50 9.72
C VAL A 580 -1.96 -7.41 8.78
N ASP A 581 -1.77 -6.84 7.60
CA ASP A 581 -2.78 -6.83 6.56
C ASP A 581 -2.27 -7.62 5.35
N ASN A 582 -2.98 -8.71 5.05
CA ASN A 582 -2.73 -9.52 3.87
C ASN A 582 -1.28 -10.02 3.74
N GLU A 583 -0.78 -10.68 4.79
CA GLU A 583 0.59 -11.20 4.85
C GLU A 583 0.65 -12.72 4.95
N PHE A 584 1.82 -13.29 4.70
CA PHE A 584 2.09 -14.70 4.98
C PHE A 584 2.61 -14.90 6.40
N GLY A 585 1.95 -15.79 7.14
CA GLY A 585 2.46 -16.42 8.35
C GLY A 585 3.10 -17.76 8.04
N SER A 586 3.93 -18.25 8.97
CA SER A 586 4.52 -19.59 8.88
C SER A 586 4.66 -20.25 10.25
N VAL A 587 4.56 -21.57 10.29
CA VAL A 587 4.94 -22.40 11.44
C VAL A 587 5.93 -23.47 11.00
N ASN A 588 6.99 -23.66 11.78
CA ASN A 588 8.03 -24.66 11.55
C ASN A 588 7.87 -25.83 12.51
N PHE A 589 8.31 -27.02 12.09
CA PHE A 589 8.28 -28.24 12.88
C PHE A 589 9.70 -28.76 13.06
N ASP A 590 10.20 -28.67 14.29
CA ASP A 590 11.50 -29.22 14.68
C ASP A 590 11.34 -30.12 15.93
N PRO A 591 11.53 -31.45 15.81
CA PRO A 591 11.85 -32.17 14.57
C PRO A 591 10.67 -32.19 13.58
N PRO A 592 10.93 -32.40 12.28
CA PRO A 592 9.88 -32.55 11.28
C PRO A 592 8.88 -33.65 11.64
N LEU A 593 7.61 -33.43 11.29
CA LEU A 593 6.54 -34.39 11.58
C LEU A 593 6.39 -35.39 10.43
N CYS A 594 6.76 -36.64 10.67
CA CYS A 594 6.62 -37.71 9.68
C CYS A 594 5.22 -38.36 9.69
N PHE A 595 4.61 -38.48 8.51
CA PHE A 595 3.32 -39.15 8.29
C PHE A 595 3.44 -40.29 7.26
N ASP A 596 2.65 -41.34 7.46
CA ASP A 596 2.56 -42.45 6.50
C ASP A 596 1.91 -41.99 5.18
N GLN A 597 2.36 -42.54 4.06
CA GLN A 597 1.91 -42.20 2.70
C GLN A 597 0.39 -42.29 2.43
N ASP A 598 -0.38 -43.01 3.26
CA ASP A 598 -1.80 -43.30 3.05
C ASP A 598 -2.72 -42.45 3.96
N VAL A 599 -2.19 -41.40 4.55
CA VAL A 599 -2.88 -40.51 5.49
C VAL A 599 -3.50 -39.31 4.77
N ILE A 600 -4.67 -38.88 5.25
CA ILE A 600 -5.20 -37.54 4.93
C ILE A 600 -4.88 -36.61 6.10
N LEU A 601 -4.02 -35.65 5.83
CA LEU A 601 -3.61 -34.60 6.76
C LEU A 601 -4.65 -33.49 6.80
N VAL A 602 -5.01 -32.99 7.97
CA VAL A 602 -5.83 -31.79 8.11
C VAL A 602 -5.06 -30.74 8.89
N VAL A 603 -4.84 -29.59 8.25
CA VAL A 603 -4.18 -28.42 8.86
C VAL A 603 -5.26 -27.46 9.31
N GLU A 604 -5.32 -27.17 10.61
CA GLU A 604 -6.25 -26.22 11.21
C GLU A 604 -5.51 -24.97 11.71
N PHE A 605 -6.00 -23.79 11.33
CA PHE A 605 -5.68 -22.53 11.98
C PHE A 605 -6.76 -22.21 13.03
N ALA A 606 -6.38 -22.27 14.30
CA ALA A 606 -7.21 -21.93 15.44
C ALA A 606 -6.95 -20.48 15.88
N LEU A 607 -7.94 -19.63 15.65
CA LEU A 607 -7.94 -18.21 15.95
C LEU A 607 -8.81 -17.93 17.20
N PRO A 608 -8.26 -17.36 18.29
CA PRO A 608 -9.07 -16.91 19.42
C PRO A 608 -9.91 -15.67 19.06
N PRO A 609 -10.91 -15.30 19.89
CA PRO A 609 -11.65 -14.06 19.70
C PRO A 609 -10.74 -12.83 19.74
N SER A 610 -10.88 -11.97 18.75
CA SER A 610 -10.35 -10.61 18.74
C SER A 610 -11.39 -9.65 19.33
N VAL A 611 -10.96 -8.80 20.25
CA VAL A 611 -11.87 -7.89 20.99
C VAL A 611 -11.79 -6.44 20.52
N ASP A 612 -10.83 -6.14 19.67
CA ASP A 612 -10.49 -4.80 19.21
C ASP A 612 -10.15 -4.72 17.71
N GLY A 613 -10.31 -5.81 16.95
CA GLY A 613 -10.18 -5.78 15.49
C GLY A 613 -10.67 -7.04 14.80
N PHE A 614 -10.54 -7.06 13.48
CA PHE A 614 -10.94 -8.18 12.63
C PHE A 614 -9.71 -9.02 12.32
N ALA A 615 -9.73 -10.26 12.79
CA ALA A 615 -8.70 -11.25 12.51
C ALA A 615 -9.27 -12.40 11.68
N THR A 616 -8.49 -12.94 10.74
CA THR A 616 -8.91 -14.01 9.84
C THR A 616 -7.68 -14.64 9.17
N PHE A 617 -7.88 -15.75 8.44
CA PHE A 617 -6.95 -16.14 7.39
C PHE A 617 -7.06 -15.17 6.19
N ASP A 618 -6.04 -15.11 5.34
CA ASP A 618 -6.11 -14.43 4.04
C ASP A 618 -6.01 -15.40 2.85
N GLY A 619 -6.59 -15.03 1.72
CA GLY A 619 -6.84 -15.92 0.61
C GLY A 619 -7.12 -15.20 -0.71
N ASN A 620 -7.56 -15.95 -1.72
CA ASN A 620 -7.95 -15.40 -3.02
C ASN A 620 -9.17 -16.12 -3.63
N ALA A 621 -9.66 -15.54 -4.73
CA ALA A 621 -10.79 -16.03 -5.51
C ALA A 621 -10.37 -16.76 -6.80
N ASP A 622 -9.08 -17.07 -6.96
CA ASP A 622 -8.52 -17.61 -8.22
C ASP A 622 -8.79 -19.12 -8.41
N GLY A 623 -9.59 -19.71 -7.52
CA GLY A 623 -9.94 -21.12 -7.53
C GLY A 623 -8.99 -22.00 -6.70
N ALA A 624 -9.50 -23.17 -6.33
CA ALA A 624 -8.77 -24.19 -5.58
C ALA A 624 -9.21 -25.61 -5.95
N ASP A 625 -8.30 -26.56 -5.83
CA ASP A 625 -8.55 -28.00 -6.08
C ASP A 625 -9.23 -28.70 -4.90
N ALA A 626 -9.29 -28.05 -3.74
CA ALA A 626 -9.99 -28.51 -2.55
C ALA A 626 -10.58 -27.33 -1.74
N PRO A 627 -11.69 -27.54 -1.01
CA PRO A 627 -12.36 -26.48 -0.27
C PRO A 627 -11.57 -25.99 0.94
N THR A 628 -11.99 -24.83 1.46
CA THR A 628 -11.63 -24.33 2.78
C THR A 628 -12.83 -24.53 3.70
N TYR A 629 -12.60 -25.04 4.90
CA TYR A 629 -13.65 -25.28 5.89
C TYR A 629 -13.54 -24.29 7.06
N ILE A 630 -14.67 -23.99 7.70
CA ILE A 630 -14.76 -23.17 8.90
C ILE A 630 -15.61 -23.85 9.98
N ARG A 631 -15.18 -23.72 11.23
CA ARG A 631 -15.94 -24.09 12.44
C ARG A 631 -15.89 -22.94 13.43
N SER A 632 -17.03 -22.63 14.05
CA SER A 632 -17.17 -21.60 15.09
C SER A 632 -18.45 -21.83 15.87
N ASP A 633 -18.32 -22.15 17.17
CA ASP A 633 -19.48 -22.41 18.04
C ASP A 633 -20.32 -21.14 18.22
N SER A 634 -19.67 -19.98 18.28
CA SER A 634 -20.29 -18.66 18.39
C SER A 634 -21.23 -18.33 17.22
N CYS A 635 -20.94 -18.80 16.00
CA CYS A 635 -21.83 -18.66 14.83
C CYS A 635 -22.79 -19.84 14.63
N GLY A 636 -22.83 -20.81 15.55
CA GLY A 636 -23.67 -21.99 15.41
C GLY A 636 -23.17 -22.97 14.34
N LEU A 637 -21.86 -22.98 14.09
CA LEU A 637 -21.15 -23.93 13.23
C LEU A 637 -20.30 -24.87 14.11
N PRO A 638 -20.92 -25.85 14.81
CA PRO A 638 -20.21 -26.73 15.75
C PRO A 638 -19.34 -27.79 15.06
N GLU A 639 -19.55 -28.00 13.75
CA GLU A 639 -18.79 -28.91 12.89
C GLU A 639 -18.25 -28.09 11.71
N TYR A 640 -17.14 -28.53 11.11
CA TYR A 640 -16.58 -27.88 9.94
C TYR A 640 -17.59 -27.86 8.80
N SER A 641 -17.77 -26.67 8.23
CA SER A 641 -18.64 -26.44 7.08
C SER A 641 -17.80 -25.89 5.93
N ASP A 642 -18.02 -26.39 4.72
CA ASP A 642 -17.39 -25.86 3.51
C ASP A 642 -17.84 -24.40 3.33
N LEU A 643 -16.89 -23.49 3.10
CA LEU A 643 -17.18 -22.08 2.84
C LEU A 643 -18.16 -21.90 1.68
N ALA A 644 -18.07 -22.74 0.64
CA ALA A 644 -19.00 -22.70 -0.49
C ALA A 644 -20.45 -23.02 -0.08
N ASP A 645 -20.64 -23.97 0.83
CA ASP A 645 -21.96 -24.39 1.31
C ASP A 645 -22.64 -23.33 2.19
N ILE A 646 -21.86 -22.42 2.79
CA ILE A 646 -22.36 -21.31 3.60
C ILE A 646 -22.36 -19.96 2.86
N GLY A 647 -22.10 -19.96 1.55
CA GLY A 647 -22.29 -18.79 0.68
C GLY A 647 -21.02 -18.07 0.22
N PHE A 648 -19.84 -18.64 0.47
CA PHE A 648 -18.53 -18.09 0.10
C PHE A 648 -17.76 -19.05 -0.85
N PRO A 649 -18.28 -19.32 -2.07
CA PRO A 649 -17.68 -20.29 -2.98
C PRO A 649 -16.34 -19.87 -3.57
N ASP A 650 -16.07 -18.56 -3.62
CA ASP A 650 -14.88 -17.97 -4.23
C ASP A 650 -13.90 -17.45 -3.16
N ILE A 651 -13.92 -18.02 -1.95
CA ILE A 651 -12.96 -17.70 -0.89
C ILE A 651 -12.13 -18.94 -0.60
N HIS A 652 -10.84 -18.88 -0.90
CA HIS A 652 -9.91 -19.98 -0.69
C HIS A 652 -8.73 -19.53 0.17
N TRP A 653 -8.55 -20.15 1.33
CA TRP A 653 -7.38 -19.91 2.16
C TRP A 653 -6.10 -20.31 1.40
N VAL A 654 -5.21 -19.35 1.20
CA VAL A 654 -3.93 -19.57 0.51
C VAL A 654 -2.95 -20.15 1.50
N MET A 655 -2.46 -21.37 1.22
CA MET A 655 -1.49 -22.04 2.06
C MET A 655 -0.65 -23.06 1.29
N SER A 656 0.54 -23.35 1.82
CA SER A 656 1.41 -24.43 1.37
C SER A 656 1.93 -25.24 2.56
N VAL A 657 1.99 -26.56 2.40
CA VAL A 657 2.62 -27.49 3.35
C VAL A 657 3.92 -27.96 2.73
N ASN A 658 5.04 -27.58 3.33
CA ASN A 658 6.39 -27.76 2.81
C ASN A 658 7.13 -28.84 3.60
N GLY A 659 7.81 -29.72 2.89
CA GLY A 659 8.51 -30.83 3.51
C GLY A 659 9.21 -31.76 2.53
N ASN A 660 9.58 -32.94 3.01
CA ASN A 660 10.41 -33.92 2.31
C ASN A 660 9.88 -35.36 2.50
N GLU A 661 10.55 -36.35 1.91
CA GLU A 661 10.30 -37.76 2.25
C GLU A 661 10.83 -38.04 3.67
N CYS A 662 10.02 -38.68 4.51
CA CYS A 662 10.41 -39.05 5.86
C CYS A 662 11.72 -39.81 5.88
N GLY A 663 12.66 -39.33 6.71
CA GLY A 663 14.01 -39.89 6.76
C GLY A 663 14.96 -39.27 5.73
N GLY A 664 14.57 -38.14 5.14
CA GLY A 664 15.37 -37.31 4.23
C GLY A 664 16.29 -36.30 4.94
N GLY A 665 16.11 -36.04 6.24
CA GLY A 665 16.97 -35.15 7.03
C GLY A 665 17.61 -35.83 8.25
N GLY A 666 18.87 -36.26 8.14
CA GLY A 666 19.80 -36.42 9.27
C GLY A 666 19.55 -37.57 10.25
N GLY A 667 19.74 -38.81 9.81
CA GLY A 667 19.77 -39.98 10.69
C GLY A 667 20.14 -41.28 9.97
N ASP A 668 21.39 -41.39 9.53
CA ASP A 668 22.13 -42.59 9.15
C ASP A 668 21.35 -43.92 9.01
N VAL A 669 20.93 -44.25 7.78
CA VAL A 669 20.61 -45.65 7.43
C VAL A 669 21.89 -46.51 7.34
N CYS A 670 23.06 -45.91 7.52
CA CYS A 670 24.31 -46.62 7.77
C CYS A 670 25.29 -45.73 8.55
N PRO A 671 25.34 -45.83 9.89
CA PRO A 671 26.28 -45.06 10.72
C PRO A 671 27.77 -45.26 10.39
N ALA A 672 28.08 -46.23 9.53
CA ALA A 672 29.44 -46.53 9.07
C ALA A 672 29.83 -45.81 7.77
N ASP A 673 28.89 -45.13 7.10
CA ASP A 673 29.14 -44.26 5.94
C ASP A 673 29.40 -42.84 6.44
N ILE A 674 30.67 -42.54 6.69
CA ILE A 674 31.09 -41.33 7.40
C ILE A 674 31.16 -40.14 6.43
N ASN A 675 31.32 -40.40 5.13
CA ASN A 675 31.41 -39.35 4.12
C ASN A 675 30.06 -39.05 3.42
N GLY A 676 29.01 -39.83 3.71
CA GLY A 676 27.65 -39.63 3.23
C GLY A 676 27.46 -40.00 1.75
N ASP A 677 28.30 -40.86 1.19
CA ASP A 677 28.25 -41.26 -0.22
C ASP A 677 27.45 -42.54 -0.50
N LEU A 678 26.81 -43.07 0.54
CA LEU A 678 25.98 -44.28 0.59
C LEU A 678 26.77 -45.58 0.36
N ILE A 679 28.10 -45.55 0.52
CA ILE A 679 28.99 -46.70 0.35
C ILE A 679 30.06 -46.73 1.45
N VAL A 680 29.97 -47.72 2.34
CA VAL A 680 31.04 -47.96 3.33
C VAL A 680 32.25 -48.59 2.65
N ASP A 681 33.30 -47.79 2.41
CA ASP A 681 34.52 -48.24 1.76
C ASP A 681 35.83 -47.73 2.41
N GLY A 682 36.92 -47.70 1.62
CA GLY A 682 38.23 -47.26 2.07
C GLY A 682 38.31 -45.78 2.45
N LEU A 683 37.37 -44.95 1.97
CA LEU A 683 37.26 -43.54 2.32
C LEU A 683 36.77 -43.38 3.77
N ASP A 684 35.71 -44.08 4.16
CA ASP A 684 35.18 -44.07 5.54
C ASP A 684 36.19 -44.61 6.53
N LEU A 685 36.84 -45.72 6.17
CA LEU A 685 37.94 -46.25 6.98
C LEU A 685 39.07 -45.24 7.13
N GLY A 686 39.34 -44.44 6.10
CA GLY A 686 40.31 -43.36 6.14
C GLY A 686 39.92 -42.26 7.13
N ILE A 687 38.64 -41.89 7.16
CA ILE A 687 38.10 -40.87 8.08
C ILE A 687 38.11 -41.40 9.52
N LEU A 688 37.69 -42.65 9.75
CA LEU A 688 37.71 -43.27 11.07
C LEU A 688 39.12 -43.34 11.64
N LEU A 689 40.09 -43.83 10.86
CA LEU A 689 41.49 -43.89 11.29
C LEU A 689 42.11 -42.49 11.47
N GLY A 690 41.61 -41.48 10.76
CA GLY A 690 42.00 -40.09 10.92
C GLY A 690 41.52 -39.47 12.24
N ASN A 691 40.43 -40.01 12.79
CA ASN A 691 39.78 -39.54 14.03
C ASN A 691 40.03 -40.47 15.23
N TRP A 692 41.04 -41.35 15.16
CA TRP A 692 41.34 -42.30 16.23
C TRP A 692 41.67 -41.61 17.57
N ASP A 693 41.14 -42.15 18.68
CA ASP A 693 41.22 -41.57 20.03
C ASP A 693 40.53 -40.19 20.16
N CYS A 694 39.66 -39.79 19.22
CA CYS A 694 38.76 -38.66 19.42
C CYS A 694 37.82 -38.94 20.59
N THR A 695 37.58 -37.92 21.43
CA THR A 695 36.65 -38.02 22.57
C THR A 695 35.72 -36.82 22.64
N GLY A 696 34.43 -37.03 22.88
CA GLY A 696 33.40 -35.97 22.93
C GLY A 696 32.26 -36.21 21.94
N THR A 697 31.24 -35.35 21.96
CA THR A 697 30.08 -35.45 21.07
C THR A 697 30.37 -35.04 19.63
N ASP A 698 31.48 -34.35 19.39
CA ASP A 698 31.85 -33.80 18.07
C ASP A 698 32.70 -34.77 17.22
N CYS A 699 32.82 -36.03 17.67
CA CYS A 699 33.63 -37.05 16.99
C CYS A 699 32.84 -37.69 15.85
N ILE A 700 33.05 -37.19 14.62
CA ILE A 700 32.35 -37.62 13.39
C ILE A 700 32.49 -39.11 13.03
N ALA A 701 33.38 -39.86 13.70
CA ALA A 701 33.62 -41.28 13.43
C ALA A 701 33.31 -42.18 14.65
N ASP A 702 32.58 -41.66 15.64
CA ASP A 702 32.01 -42.42 16.75
C ASP A 702 30.71 -43.08 16.27
N ILE A 703 30.84 -44.32 15.80
CA ILE A 703 29.78 -45.08 15.14
C ILE A 703 28.89 -45.75 16.20
N ASP A 704 29.43 -46.10 17.36
CA ASP A 704 28.69 -46.80 18.42
C ASP A 704 28.14 -45.89 19.54
N GLY A 705 28.44 -44.58 19.47
CA GLY A 705 27.89 -43.53 20.32
C GLY A 705 28.42 -43.57 21.75
N ASN A 706 29.66 -44.02 21.95
CA ASN A 706 30.30 -44.20 23.27
C ASN A 706 31.25 -43.05 23.70
N PRO A 707 31.01 -41.85 23.15
CA PRO A 707 31.92 -40.71 23.01
C PRO A 707 33.42 -40.95 22.77
N VAL A 708 33.83 -42.07 22.16
CA VAL A 708 35.23 -42.41 21.91
C VAL A 708 35.41 -43.17 20.60
N VAL A 709 36.25 -42.67 19.69
CA VAL A 709 36.59 -43.40 18.45
C VAL A 709 37.69 -44.42 18.71
N ASP A 710 37.32 -45.70 18.78
CA ASP A 710 38.24 -46.80 19.06
C ASP A 710 38.03 -48.07 18.20
N GLY A 711 38.51 -49.21 18.71
CA GLY A 711 38.38 -50.50 18.05
C GLY A 711 36.94 -51.00 17.90
N ALA A 712 35.99 -50.48 18.68
CA ALA A 712 34.57 -50.78 18.58
C ALA A 712 33.98 -50.18 17.30
N ASP A 713 34.25 -48.90 17.01
CA ASP A 713 33.82 -48.21 15.80
C ASP A 713 34.42 -48.84 14.55
N LEU A 714 35.70 -49.16 14.60
CA LEU A 714 36.35 -49.88 13.49
C LEU A 714 35.70 -51.24 13.25
N GLY A 715 35.25 -51.92 14.31
CA GLY A 715 34.50 -53.16 14.22
C GLY A 715 33.14 -52.98 13.54
N SER A 716 32.44 -51.90 13.88
CA SER A 716 31.15 -51.51 13.30
C SER A 716 31.29 -51.14 11.82
N LEU A 717 32.30 -50.34 11.46
CA LEU A 717 32.59 -49.94 10.07
C LEU A 717 32.87 -51.15 9.18
N LEU A 718 33.78 -52.03 9.61
CA LEU A 718 34.11 -53.24 8.86
C LEU A 718 32.94 -54.24 8.80
N GLY A 719 32.01 -54.18 9.75
CA GLY A 719 30.80 -54.99 9.78
C GLY A 719 29.77 -54.58 8.72
N SER A 720 29.81 -53.32 8.28
CA SER A 720 28.85 -52.71 7.34
C SER A 720 29.45 -52.45 5.96
N TRP A 721 30.58 -53.06 5.62
CA TRP A 721 31.32 -52.80 4.37
C TRP A 721 30.49 -53.05 3.09
N GLY A 722 30.39 -52.04 2.23
CA GLY A 722 29.62 -52.07 0.98
C GLY A 722 28.54 -50.99 0.91
N ALA A 723 27.69 -51.06 -0.11
CA ALA A 723 26.57 -50.13 -0.25
C ALA A 723 25.58 -50.28 0.91
N CYS A 724 25.09 -49.15 1.42
CA CYS A 724 24.02 -49.09 2.41
C CYS A 724 22.77 -49.78 1.82
N GLN A 725 22.13 -50.67 2.59
CA GLN A 725 20.90 -51.32 2.13
C GLN A 725 19.70 -50.54 2.67
N ASP A 726 18.80 -50.15 1.76
CA ASP A 726 17.49 -49.58 2.09
C ASP A 726 16.76 -50.59 3.00
N GLY A 727 16.49 -50.18 4.24
CA GLY A 727 15.88 -51.00 5.29
C GLY A 727 14.38 -51.18 5.12
#